data_AF-R1CRL0-F1
#
_entry.id   AF-R1CRL0-F1
#
_cell.length_a   1.000
_cell.length_b   1.000
_cell.length_c   1.000
_cell.angle_alpha   90.00
_cell.angle_beta   90.00
_cell.angle_gamma   90.00
#
_symmetry.space_group_name_H-M   'P 1'
#
loop_
_entity.id
_entity.type
_entity.pdbx_description
1 polymer ?
#
loop_
_entity_poly.entity_id
_entity_poly.type
_entity_poly.pdbx_seq_one_letter_code
_entity_poly.pdbx_strand_id
1 'polypeptide(L)'
;MAIALEKRWRLALDNKHKSKEWLDAQPGCALCLTCEEADRLGGEEAGYEQIRPPKPDPTDFKLTFDLNTEEHRAWKAALVVSTKAPGNRETLAKRLRANDGLSVAQLKRLCETVGVTKQGSKAELAQRIGDKLRSKAAAKAEKAAAKAAKASEGGGEGAEGGGEAAEGGGGLGASASEKAPPVEKQEEEAPPRRQTLLAAANHLLGHHFNVPYPLPGAAPLHVPPSAALPADAPPPSEHGSAHGVPRPNHGLANAVRKAALVRPIAKAYASGYVGSSLKRSDFAFGEAQLLALELAALFGAAGRESEFSYSEDAVRHTAYKKVSCDAFAAYAKSIQLPHRDDALQALRGAFASQASAMTRVLEVAHDLDLFRCCTVAQMHPKLESIKSELHTSSVNALPADRLLFQQAVDAIRATGDRLLSLPPASREEMQDRQSGTFFSCSLGEEAPEACMRAALLLPPPARTLATSAFLRIYSAPATKPRMHFQLEGAVYGLITWHARRAGLSASEADTFFNQIRTNALTAAMGAGSASELLQPKQLMFIAVRLWTSADLLGSREFCSLLNEALRSDDAAAIAHAAAITHALNAFCVTCRSRGSPVRWPSEHVTYRGTAMPRVYKEFFSVGKVYRAPMFVATSFRETVAGNFLMRLPPPADDQTPPLQEPTLWRFRLNGNLPESERCMQANFVDRTDGTVSGEDEFLFSPYSVFTVRAVSWHVEPLVNEYVTQSHVIDVDVASDNKREPLDLPLAPWC
;
A
#
# COMPACT_ATOMS: atom_id res chain seq x y z
N MET A 1 40.07 2.19 -28.10
CA MET A 1 38.98 1.20 -27.91
C MET A 1 37.61 1.74 -28.35
N ALA A 2 37.20 2.94 -27.89
CA ALA A 2 35.91 3.54 -28.27
C ALA A 2 35.69 3.73 -29.78
N ILE A 3 36.70 4.18 -30.53
CA ILE A 3 36.63 4.35 -32.00
C ILE A 3 36.47 3.01 -32.74
N ALA A 4 37.00 1.92 -32.17
CA ALA A 4 36.85 0.57 -32.74
C ALA A 4 35.46 0.00 -32.45
N LEU A 5 34.88 0.30 -31.28
CA LEU A 5 33.49 -0.05 -30.95
C LEU A 5 32.48 0.72 -31.80
N GLU A 6 32.72 2.02 -32.04
CA GLU A 6 31.81 2.83 -32.88
C GLU A 6 31.82 2.37 -34.35
N LYS A 7 32.99 2.05 -34.92
CA LYS A 7 33.09 1.48 -36.27
C LYS A 7 32.43 0.09 -36.37
N ARG A 8 32.51 -0.72 -35.32
CA ARG A 8 31.87 -2.06 -35.25
C ARG A 8 30.35 -1.97 -35.11
N TRP A 9 29.85 -1.01 -34.33
CA TRP A 9 28.41 -0.76 -34.16
C TRP A 9 27.76 -0.25 -35.45
N ARG A 10 28.46 0.62 -36.22
CA ARG A 10 27.99 1.09 -37.53
C ARG A 10 27.91 -0.06 -38.56
N LEU A 11 28.88 -0.97 -38.59
CA LEU A 11 28.86 -2.13 -39.50
C LEU A 11 27.73 -3.13 -39.20
N ALA A 12 27.37 -3.29 -37.92
CA ALA A 12 26.30 -4.19 -37.51
C ALA A 12 24.90 -3.65 -37.87
N LEU A 13 24.73 -2.33 -37.93
CA LEU A 13 23.47 -1.68 -38.30
C LEU A 13 23.22 -1.65 -39.82
N ASP A 14 24.29 -1.62 -40.63
CA ASP A 14 24.17 -1.55 -42.09
C ASP A 14 23.83 -2.90 -42.76
N ASN A 15 24.12 -4.04 -42.12
CA ASN A 15 23.81 -5.37 -42.67
C ASN A 15 22.51 -5.94 -42.11
N LYS A 16 21.39 -5.54 -42.69
CA LYS A 16 20.04 -5.94 -42.23
C LYS A 16 19.67 -7.42 -42.40
N HIS A 17 20.45 -8.24 -43.09
CA HIS A 17 20.22 -9.68 -43.14
C HIS A 17 21.57 -10.40 -43.26
N LYS A 18 21.80 -11.43 -42.43
CA LYS A 18 22.96 -12.35 -42.37
C LYS A 18 23.99 -12.16 -41.24
N SER A 19 23.59 -11.75 -40.03
CA SER A 19 24.50 -11.73 -38.87
C SER A 19 24.91 -13.11 -38.36
N LYS A 20 24.10 -14.16 -38.60
CA LYS A 20 24.35 -15.52 -38.08
C LYS A 20 25.45 -16.28 -38.86
N GLU A 21 25.42 -16.24 -40.19
CA GLU A 21 26.40 -16.97 -41.04
C GLU A 21 27.84 -16.44 -40.94
N TRP A 22 28.01 -15.17 -40.53
CA TRP A 22 29.34 -14.59 -40.37
C TRP A 22 29.97 -14.92 -39.00
N LEU A 23 29.15 -15.09 -37.95
CA LEU A 23 29.61 -15.45 -36.60
C LEU A 23 30.12 -16.90 -36.53
N ASP A 24 29.53 -17.81 -37.29
CA ASP A 24 29.92 -19.23 -37.31
C ASP A 24 31.23 -19.49 -38.09
N ALA A 25 31.74 -18.51 -38.84
CA ALA A 25 32.85 -18.68 -39.78
C ALA A 25 34.26 -18.33 -39.24
N GLN A 26 34.40 -17.97 -37.95
CA GLN A 26 35.69 -17.54 -37.37
C GLN A 26 36.01 -18.31 -36.06
N PRO A 27 36.88 -19.33 -36.11
CA PRO A 27 37.32 -20.02 -34.90
C PRO A 27 38.28 -19.12 -34.09
N GLY A 28 37.93 -18.83 -32.83
CA GLY A 28 38.81 -18.14 -31.88
C GLY A 28 38.41 -16.70 -31.49
N CYS A 29 37.26 -16.20 -31.93
CA CYS A 29 36.74 -14.90 -31.47
C CYS A 29 35.75 -15.07 -30.30
N ALA A 30 36.24 -14.96 -29.05
CA ALA A 30 35.37 -14.82 -27.89
C ALA A 30 34.75 -13.41 -27.87
N LEU A 31 33.42 -13.34 -27.93
CA LEU A 31 32.67 -12.08 -27.81
C LEU A 31 32.45 -11.79 -26.32
N CYS A 32 33.02 -10.69 -25.82
CA CYS A 32 32.67 -10.17 -24.50
C CYS A 32 31.30 -9.49 -24.59
N LEU A 33 30.28 -10.15 -24.05
CA LEU A 33 28.94 -9.59 -23.87
C LEU A 33 28.73 -9.27 -22.39
N THR A 34 27.99 -8.21 -22.12
CA THR A 34 27.38 -8.04 -20.79
C THR A 34 26.24 -9.04 -20.61
N CYS A 35 25.89 -9.39 -19.35
CA CYS A 35 24.81 -10.36 -19.08
C CYS A 35 23.48 -9.96 -19.76
N GLU A 36 23.15 -8.66 -19.79
CA GLU A 36 21.96 -8.15 -20.48
C GLU A 36 21.98 -8.34 -22.01
N GLU A 37 23.16 -8.40 -22.62
CA GLU A 37 23.30 -8.62 -24.08
C GLU A 37 23.23 -10.11 -24.43
N ALA A 38 23.71 -11.00 -23.56
CA ALA A 38 23.54 -12.44 -23.71
C ALA A 38 22.05 -12.85 -23.58
N ASP A 39 21.34 -12.27 -22.60
CA ASP A 39 19.91 -12.54 -22.37
C ASP A 39 19.03 -12.11 -23.55
N ARG A 40 19.36 -11.01 -24.23
CA ARG A 40 18.60 -10.55 -25.42
C ARG A 40 18.80 -11.42 -26.66
N LEU A 41 19.86 -12.23 -26.70
CA LEU A 41 20.20 -13.07 -27.85
C LEU A 41 19.79 -14.54 -27.65
N GLY A 42 19.28 -14.92 -26.47
CA GLY A 42 18.60 -16.20 -26.24
C GLY A 42 19.50 -17.44 -26.26
N GLY A 43 20.77 -17.32 -25.85
CA GLY A 43 21.70 -18.47 -25.75
C GLY A 43 21.86 -19.01 -24.32
N GLU A 44 22.14 -20.31 -24.18
CA GLU A 44 22.47 -20.96 -22.90
C GLU A 44 23.81 -20.46 -22.34
N GLU A 45 23.90 -20.25 -21.02
CA GLU A 45 25.03 -19.62 -20.31
C GLU A 45 26.38 -20.38 -20.37
N ALA A 46 26.44 -21.55 -21.00
CA ALA A 46 27.62 -22.40 -21.05
C ALA A 46 28.65 -21.90 -22.08
N GLY A 47 29.46 -20.91 -21.71
CA GLY A 47 30.62 -20.49 -22.51
C GLY A 47 31.18 -19.08 -22.26
N TYR A 48 30.60 -18.28 -21.37
CA TYR A 48 31.00 -16.88 -21.18
C TYR A 48 31.84 -16.67 -19.90
N GLU A 49 33.04 -16.10 -20.04
CA GLU A 49 33.90 -15.71 -18.90
C GLU A 49 33.42 -14.37 -18.30
N GLN A 50 33.02 -14.36 -17.03
CA GLN A 50 32.69 -13.14 -16.30
C GLN A 50 33.96 -12.39 -15.87
N ILE A 51 34.27 -11.26 -16.51
CA ILE A 51 35.29 -10.31 -16.03
C ILE A 51 34.61 -9.05 -15.51
N ARG A 52 34.81 -8.72 -14.23
CA ARG A 52 34.35 -7.45 -13.63
C ARG A 52 35.20 -6.29 -14.16
N PRO A 53 34.60 -5.14 -14.54
CA PRO A 53 35.39 -4.00 -15.01
C PRO A 53 36.15 -3.35 -13.83
N PRO A 54 37.38 -2.86 -14.04
CA PRO A 54 38.10 -2.12 -13.01
C PRO A 54 37.43 -0.76 -12.76
N LYS A 55 37.54 -0.28 -11.50
CA LYS A 55 37.05 1.04 -11.08
C LYS A 55 37.68 2.15 -11.93
N PRO A 56 36.90 3.10 -12.48
CA PRO A 56 37.46 4.22 -13.22
C PRO A 56 38.14 5.25 -12.28
N ASP A 57 39.23 5.82 -12.78
CA ASP A 57 40.01 6.92 -12.19
C ASP A 57 39.21 8.25 -12.26
N PRO A 58 39.15 9.07 -11.19
CA PRO A 58 38.43 10.34 -11.19
C PRO A 58 38.90 11.40 -12.21
N THR A 59 40.04 11.24 -12.89
CA THR A 59 40.56 12.27 -13.80
C THR A 59 39.97 12.29 -15.22
N ASP A 60 39.14 11.31 -15.60
CA ASP A 60 38.80 11.06 -17.02
C ASP A 60 37.53 11.77 -17.57
N PHE A 61 36.97 12.75 -16.85
CA PHE A 61 35.79 13.50 -17.31
C PHE A 61 36.11 14.90 -17.84
N LYS A 62 36.69 14.98 -19.04
CA LYS A 62 36.65 16.18 -19.89
C LYS A 62 36.47 15.83 -21.37
N LEU A 63 35.23 15.54 -21.77
CA LEU A 63 34.78 15.68 -23.15
C LEU A 63 33.38 16.31 -23.14
N THR A 64 33.34 17.62 -23.40
CA THR A 64 32.12 18.41 -23.61
C THR A 64 31.49 18.06 -24.96
N PHE A 65 30.23 17.61 -24.95
CA PHE A 65 29.41 17.48 -26.15
C PHE A 65 29.01 18.86 -26.69
N ASP A 66 29.45 19.21 -27.90
CA ASP A 66 29.02 20.41 -28.61
C ASP A 66 27.70 20.13 -29.35
N LEU A 67 26.64 20.85 -28.99
CA LEU A 67 25.29 20.71 -29.52
C LEU A 67 25.03 21.57 -30.78
N ASN A 68 26.05 22.22 -31.35
CA ASN A 68 25.90 23.10 -32.53
C ASN A 68 26.29 22.49 -33.88
N THR A 69 26.56 21.17 -33.94
CA THR A 69 26.91 20.51 -35.19
C THR A 69 25.76 20.61 -36.21
N GLU A 70 26.15 20.72 -37.48
CA GLU A 70 25.23 20.82 -38.62
C GLU A 70 24.33 19.56 -38.73
N GLU A 71 24.84 18.42 -38.26
CA GLU A 71 24.14 17.13 -38.18
C GLU A 71 23.00 17.14 -37.15
N HIS A 72 23.18 17.77 -35.98
CA HIS A 72 22.09 17.93 -35.00
C HIS A 72 20.98 18.83 -35.58
N ARG A 73 21.37 19.90 -36.29
CA ARG A 73 20.42 20.79 -36.97
C ARG A 73 19.65 20.08 -38.09
N ALA A 74 20.32 19.22 -38.86
CA ALA A 74 19.69 18.39 -39.88
C ALA A 74 18.72 17.35 -39.29
N TRP A 75 19.07 16.73 -38.15
CA TRP A 75 18.19 15.80 -37.43
C TRP A 75 16.93 16.49 -36.89
N LYS A 76 17.06 17.71 -36.33
CA LYS A 76 15.91 18.53 -35.91
C LYS A 76 15.01 18.94 -37.07
N ALA A 77 15.57 19.26 -38.23
CA ALA A 77 14.81 19.63 -39.42
C ALA A 77 13.99 18.45 -39.99
N ALA A 78 14.54 17.23 -39.93
CA ALA A 78 13.86 16.02 -40.39
C ALA A 78 12.63 15.64 -39.53
N LEU A 79 12.64 15.99 -38.24
CA LEU A 79 11.53 15.73 -37.30
C LEU A 79 10.29 16.61 -37.52
N VAL A 80 10.39 17.71 -38.28
CA VAL A 80 9.30 18.68 -38.45
C VAL A 80 8.37 18.36 -39.64
N VAL A 81 8.76 17.47 -40.56
CA VAL A 81 8.05 17.29 -41.84
C VAL A 81 6.92 16.24 -41.81
N SER A 82 6.79 15.42 -40.77
CA SER A 82 5.71 14.41 -40.70
C SER A 82 4.70 14.73 -39.60
N THR A 83 3.53 15.25 -39.98
CA THR A 83 2.19 14.90 -39.42
C THR A 83 1.11 15.87 -39.93
N LYS A 84 0.30 15.40 -40.89
CA LYS A 84 -1.00 15.99 -41.27
C LYS A 84 -2.12 15.04 -40.85
N ALA A 85 -2.98 15.43 -39.90
CA ALA A 85 -4.42 15.08 -39.74
C ALA A 85 -4.94 15.48 -38.33
N PRO A 86 -6.27 15.67 -38.13
CA PRO A 86 -6.78 16.69 -37.20
C PRO A 86 -7.27 16.19 -35.83
N GLY A 87 -7.20 17.09 -34.84
CA GLY A 87 -8.28 17.32 -33.86
C GLY A 87 -8.28 16.50 -32.56
N ASN A 88 -7.46 16.88 -31.58
CA ASN A 88 -7.80 16.68 -30.15
C ASN A 88 -7.29 17.87 -29.32
N ARG A 89 -8.15 18.41 -28.43
CA ARG A 89 -7.83 19.47 -27.45
C ARG A 89 -6.58 19.14 -26.62
N GLU A 90 -6.28 17.87 -26.43
CA GLU A 90 -5.14 17.40 -25.66
C GLU A 90 -3.80 17.52 -26.41
N THR A 91 -3.82 17.39 -27.74
CA THR A 91 -2.66 17.61 -28.61
C THR A 91 -2.27 19.08 -28.65
N LEU A 92 -3.26 19.98 -28.61
CA LEU A 92 -3.03 21.42 -28.47
C LEU A 92 -2.42 21.73 -27.09
N ALA A 93 -2.93 21.15 -26.01
CA ALA A 93 -2.39 21.33 -24.66
C ALA A 93 -0.98 20.75 -24.47
N LYS A 94 -0.60 19.69 -25.19
CA LYS A 94 0.77 19.17 -25.23
C LYS A 94 1.70 20.08 -26.04
N ARG A 95 1.26 20.60 -27.19
CA ARG A 95 2.02 21.57 -27.99
C ARG A 95 2.24 22.90 -27.27
N LEU A 96 1.28 23.37 -26.46
CA LEU A 96 1.40 24.58 -25.65
C LEU A 96 2.39 24.43 -24.47
N ARG A 97 2.66 23.20 -24.02
CA ARG A 97 3.63 22.91 -22.95
C ARG A 97 5.06 22.74 -23.45
N ALA A 98 5.25 22.46 -24.74
CA ALA A 98 6.56 22.13 -25.32
C ALA A 98 7.28 23.30 -26.00
N ASN A 99 6.61 24.43 -26.24
CA ASN A 99 7.19 25.63 -26.85
C ASN A 99 6.95 26.82 -25.90
N ASP A 100 7.97 27.66 -25.64
CA ASP A 100 8.04 28.79 -24.69
C ASP A 100 6.88 29.82 -24.70
N GLY A 101 5.68 29.35 -24.37
CA GLY A 101 4.43 30.07 -24.42
C GLY A 101 3.96 30.43 -25.83
N LEU A 102 2.73 30.95 -25.89
CA LEU A 102 2.14 31.49 -27.11
C LEU A 102 2.92 32.72 -27.62
N SER A 103 3.11 32.83 -28.93
CA SER A 103 3.67 34.07 -29.51
C SER A 103 2.70 35.24 -29.35
N VAL A 104 3.21 36.48 -29.40
CA VAL A 104 2.35 37.69 -29.34
C VAL A 104 1.25 37.66 -30.41
N ALA A 105 1.54 37.15 -31.61
CA ALA A 105 0.55 37.00 -32.68
C ALA A 105 -0.53 35.95 -32.34
N GLN A 106 -0.19 34.88 -31.61
CA GLN A 106 -1.17 33.90 -31.15
C GLN A 106 -2.01 34.44 -29.99
N LEU A 107 -1.41 35.18 -29.05
CA LEU A 107 -2.15 35.84 -27.97
C LEU A 107 -3.11 36.89 -28.52
N LYS A 108 -2.72 37.68 -29.52
CA LYS A 108 -3.64 38.64 -30.18
C LYS A 108 -4.84 37.96 -30.84
N ARG A 109 -4.64 36.79 -31.47
CA ARG A 109 -5.75 35.96 -32.00
C ARG A 109 -6.66 35.43 -30.90
N LEU A 110 -6.10 35.03 -29.75
CA LEU A 110 -6.90 34.63 -28.58
C LEU A 110 -7.67 35.81 -27.97
N CYS A 111 -7.09 37.02 -27.93
CA CYS A 111 -7.79 38.22 -27.47
C CYS A 111 -9.06 38.48 -28.31
N GLU A 112 -8.95 38.26 -29.62
CA GLU A 112 -10.05 38.28 -30.60
C GLU A 112 -11.17 37.30 -30.23
N THR A 113 -10.83 36.03 -29.97
CA THR A 113 -11.78 34.97 -29.63
C THR A 113 -12.45 35.19 -28.26
N VAL A 114 -11.69 35.73 -27.30
CA VAL A 114 -12.15 35.91 -25.92
C VAL A 114 -12.88 37.25 -25.72
N GLY A 115 -12.75 38.18 -26.66
CA GLY A 115 -13.39 39.49 -26.65
C GLY A 115 -12.67 40.50 -25.74
N VAL A 116 -11.33 40.55 -25.83
CA VAL A 116 -10.49 41.52 -25.11
C VAL A 116 -9.56 42.26 -26.08
N THR A 117 -9.03 43.43 -25.67
CA THR A 117 -8.22 44.29 -26.54
C THR A 117 -6.88 43.63 -26.90
N LYS A 118 -6.42 43.83 -28.15
CA LYS A 118 -5.20 43.20 -28.72
C LYS A 118 -3.92 44.01 -28.53
N GLN A 119 -3.98 45.16 -27.86
CA GLN A 119 -2.85 46.04 -27.64
C GLN A 119 -2.16 45.73 -26.32
N GLY A 120 -0.83 45.67 -26.31
CA GLY A 120 -0.03 45.41 -25.11
C GLY A 120 1.08 44.38 -25.36
N SER A 121 1.96 44.29 -24.38
CA SER A 121 3.03 43.29 -24.27
C SER A 121 2.47 41.86 -24.14
N LYS A 122 3.33 40.85 -24.36
CA LYS A 122 2.99 39.42 -24.21
C LYS A 122 2.34 39.13 -22.85
N ALA A 123 2.85 39.73 -21.77
CA ALA A 123 2.36 39.55 -20.42
C ALA A 123 0.97 40.18 -20.22
N GLU A 124 0.77 41.42 -20.68
CA GLU A 124 -0.51 42.12 -20.56
C GLU A 124 -1.64 41.41 -21.33
N LEU A 125 -1.33 40.90 -22.54
CA LEU A 125 -2.29 40.14 -23.34
C LEU A 125 -2.69 38.83 -22.64
N ALA A 126 -1.72 38.09 -22.10
CA ALA A 126 -1.97 36.84 -21.37
C ALA A 126 -2.79 37.07 -20.10
N GLN A 127 -2.49 38.14 -19.35
CA GLN A 127 -3.22 38.51 -18.14
C GLN A 127 -4.69 38.84 -18.44
N ARG A 128 -4.95 39.69 -19.45
CA ARG A 128 -6.33 40.06 -19.86
C ARG A 128 -7.15 38.87 -20.33
N ILE A 129 -6.54 37.94 -21.07
CA ILE A 129 -7.20 36.70 -21.47
C ILE A 129 -7.58 35.88 -20.22
N GLY A 130 -6.65 35.74 -19.26
CA GLY A 130 -6.89 35.03 -18.00
C GLY A 130 -8.03 35.63 -17.18
N ASP A 131 -8.07 36.95 -17.03
CA ASP A 131 -9.11 37.66 -16.28
C ASP A 131 -10.50 37.50 -16.92
N LYS A 132 -10.59 37.58 -18.26
CA LYS A 132 -11.86 37.42 -18.97
C LYS A 132 -12.40 35.98 -18.90
N LEU A 133 -11.52 34.97 -18.90
CA LEU A 133 -11.93 33.58 -18.74
C LEU A 133 -12.39 33.29 -17.31
N ARG A 134 -11.71 33.84 -16.30
CA ARG A 134 -12.15 33.74 -14.89
C ARG A 134 -13.50 34.38 -14.66
N SER A 135 -13.75 35.58 -15.19
CA SER A 135 -15.05 36.25 -15.04
C SER A 135 -16.18 35.50 -15.75
N LYS A 136 -15.94 34.94 -16.94
CA LYS A 136 -16.93 34.06 -17.61
C LYS A 136 -17.23 32.78 -16.80
N ALA A 137 -16.22 32.19 -16.16
CA ALA A 137 -16.41 31.01 -15.31
C ALA A 137 -17.23 31.34 -14.05
N ALA A 138 -16.92 32.45 -13.38
CA ALA A 138 -17.67 32.94 -12.22
C ALA A 138 -19.15 33.20 -12.55
N ALA A 139 -19.43 33.92 -13.64
CA ALA A 139 -20.81 34.19 -14.08
C ALA A 139 -21.58 32.91 -14.45
N LYS A 140 -20.89 31.88 -14.96
CA LYS A 140 -21.50 30.57 -15.24
C LYS A 140 -21.82 29.81 -13.95
N ALA A 141 -20.93 29.86 -12.96
CA ALA A 141 -21.16 29.26 -11.65
C ALA A 141 -22.33 29.93 -10.91
N GLU A 142 -22.42 31.25 -10.97
CA GLU A 142 -23.54 32.02 -10.39
C GLU A 142 -24.88 31.68 -11.05
N LYS A 143 -24.93 31.58 -12.39
CA LYS A 143 -26.14 31.11 -13.09
C LYS A 143 -26.52 29.67 -12.75
N ALA A 144 -25.54 28.79 -12.52
CA ALA A 144 -25.79 27.42 -12.10
C ALA A 144 -26.36 27.37 -10.67
N ALA A 145 -25.83 28.18 -9.76
CA ALA A 145 -26.32 28.32 -8.40
C ALA A 145 -27.76 28.89 -8.36
N ALA A 146 -28.04 29.93 -9.14
CA ALA A 146 -29.39 30.50 -9.24
C ALA A 146 -30.41 29.51 -9.85
N LYS A 147 -29.97 28.66 -10.80
CA LYS A 147 -30.82 27.60 -11.36
C LYS A 147 -31.10 26.49 -10.34
N ALA A 148 -30.12 26.15 -9.50
CA ALA A 148 -30.29 25.18 -8.42
C ALA A 148 -31.25 25.70 -7.34
N ALA A 149 -31.14 26.98 -6.96
CA ALA A 149 -32.05 27.62 -5.99
C ALA A 149 -33.52 27.65 -6.48
N LYS A 150 -33.75 27.92 -7.78
CA LYS A 150 -35.10 27.85 -8.37
C LYS A 150 -35.66 26.42 -8.47
N ALA A 151 -34.81 25.39 -8.50
CA ALA A 151 -35.26 24.01 -8.52
C ALA A 151 -35.69 23.52 -7.12
N SER A 152 -35.18 24.13 -6.04
CA SER A 152 -35.60 23.81 -4.67
C SER A 152 -36.90 24.48 -4.25
N GLU A 153 -37.34 25.54 -4.92
CA GLU A 153 -38.58 26.27 -4.59
C GLU A 153 -39.84 25.73 -5.32
N GLY A 154 -39.70 24.82 -6.28
CA GLY A 154 -40.81 24.32 -7.11
C GLY A 154 -41.53 23.06 -6.60
N GLY A 155 -41.31 22.63 -5.37
CA GLY A 155 -41.77 21.35 -4.83
C GLY A 155 -42.74 21.47 -3.66
N GLY A 156 -43.88 22.15 -3.84
CA GLY A 156 -44.93 22.17 -2.83
C GLY A 156 -46.11 23.05 -3.22
N GLU A 157 -47.21 22.41 -3.64
CA GLU A 157 -48.62 22.75 -3.39
C GLU A 157 -49.54 22.24 -4.51
N GLY A 158 -50.63 21.58 -4.13
CA GLY A 158 -51.83 21.45 -4.97
C GLY A 158 -52.53 20.09 -4.94
N ALA A 159 -53.41 19.86 -3.96
CA ALA A 159 -54.54 18.92 -4.11
C ALA A 159 -55.69 19.21 -3.11
N GLU A 160 -56.42 20.31 -3.33
CA GLU A 160 -57.85 20.51 -2.99
C GLU A 160 -58.42 21.41 -4.11
N GLY A 161 -59.60 21.26 -4.68
CA GLY A 161 -60.70 20.32 -4.53
C GLY A 161 -61.69 20.53 -5.69
N GLY A 162 -62.71 19.68 -5.78
CA GLY A 162 -63.83 19.85 -6.70
C GLY A 162 -64.93 18.87 -6.34
N GLY A 163 -66.02 19.38 -5.76
CA GLY A 163 -67.21 18.61 -5.40
C GLY A 163 -68.31 18.74 -6.44
N GLU A 164 -69.16 17.72 -6.51
CA GLU A 164 -70.56 17.83 -6.93
C GLU A 164 -71.40 16.69 -6.30
N ALA A 165 -72.71 16.94 -6.20
CA ALA A 165 -73.67 16.40 -5.26
C ALA A 165 -74.05 14.90 -5.39
N ALA A 166 -74.48 14.27 -4.28
CA ALA A 166 -75.90 13.92 -4.02
C ALA A 166 -76.04 12.75 -3.00
N GLU A 167 -76.98 12.95 -2.08
CA GLU A 167 -77.82 11.98 -1.35
C GLU A 167 -77.21 10.84 -0.49
N GLY A 168 -77.67 10.80 0.77
CA GLY A 168 -78.11 9.54 1.39
C GLY A 168 -77.42 9.09 2.68
N GLY A 169 -78.10 9.31 3.82
CA GLY A 169 -78.31 8.27 4.83
C GLY A 169 -77.21 7.97 5.87
N GLY A 170 -77.43 8.49 7.09
CA GLY A 170 -77.53 7.67 8.32
C GLY A 170 -76.29 7.02 8.95
N GLY A 171 -76.11 7.25 10.25
CA GLY A 171 -75.69 6.18 11.18
C GLY A 171 -74.35 6.33 11.89
N LEU A 172 -74.41 6.84 13.12
CA LEU A 172 -73.79 6.32 14.37
C LEU A 172 -72.41 5.63 14.33
N GLY A 173 -71.42 6.29 14.96
CA GLY A 173 -70.58 5.76 16.05
C GLY A 173 -69.43 4.79 15.72
N ALA A 174 -68.19 5.14 16.13
CA ALA A 174 -67.33 4.31 17.01
C ALA A 174 -65.85 4.80 17.05
N SER A 175 -65.35 4.88 18.29
CA SER A 175 -63.99 4.64 18.82
C SER A 175 -62.74 5.05 18.03
N ALA A 176 -61.96 5.93 18.66
CA ALA A 176 -60.54 6.15 18.40
C ALA A 176 -59.69 4.91 18.75
N SER A 177 -58.79 4.54 17.83
CA SER A 177 -57.72 3.56 18.02
C SER A 177 -56.39 4.29 17.82
N GLU A 178 -55.64 4.48 18.89
CA GLU A 178 -54.23 4.89 18.84
C GLU A 178 -53.42 3.84 18.05
N LYS A 179 -52.74 4.28 16.98
CA LYS A 179 -51.74 3.47 16.28
C LYS A 179 -50.39 3.67 16.96
N ALA A 180 -49.88 2.61 17.56
CA ALA A 180 -48.49 2.51 18.00
C ALA A 180 -47.52 2.68 16.82
N PRO A 181 -46.33 3.25 17.03
CA PRO A 181 -45.32 3.42 15.99
C PRO A 181 -44.78 2.06 15.51
N PRO A 182 -44.29 2.00 14.26
CA PRO A 182 -43.80 0.75 13.69
C PRO A 182 -42.56 0.28 14.46
N VAL A 183 -42.61 -0.96 14.94
CA VAL A 183 -41.47 -1.68 15.53
C VAL A 183 -40.42 -1.84 14.44
N GLU A 184 -39.32 -1.09 14.55
CA GLU A 184 -38.09 -1.34 13.82
C GLU A 184 -37.64 -2.78 14.13
N LYS A 185 -37.60 -3.62 13.10
CA LYS A 185 -37.04 -4.97 13.20
C LYS A 185 -35.56 -4.81 13.53
N GLN A 186 -35.19 -5.05 14.79
CA GLN A 186 -33.81 -5.21 15.21
C GLN A 186 -33.20 -6.33 14.35
N GLU A 187 -32.23 -5.98 13.50
CA GLU A 187 -31.40 -6.96 12.82
C GLU A 187 -30.66 -7.75 13.91
N GLU A 188 -30.99 -9.03 14.04
CA GLU A 188 -30.36 -9.96 14.96
C GLU A 188 -28.84 -9.93 14.70
N GLU A 189 -28.06 -9.47 15.68
CA GLU A 189 -26.63 -9.22 15.53
C GLU A 189 -25.93 -10.54 15.18
N ALA A 190 -25.37 -10.61 13.97
CA ALA A 190 -24.77 -11.84 13.45
C ALA A 190 -23.66 -12.34 14.41
N PRO A 191 -23.54 -13.65 14.66
CA PRO A 191 -22.54 -14.19 15.57
C PRO A 191 -21.13 -13.75 15.15
N PRO A 192 -20.23 -13.46 16.10
CA PRO A 192 -18.90 -12.93 15.81
C PRO A 192 -18.17 -13.81 14.78
N ARG A 193 -17.73 -13.21 13.65
CA ARG A 193 -17.07 -13.88 12.52
C ARG A 193 -16.11 -15.00 12.95
N ARG A 194 -15.21 -14.71 13.91
CA ARG A 194 -14.21 -15.67 14.39
C ARG A 194 -14.84 -16.93 14.96
N GLN A 195 -15.89 -16.79 15.78
CA GLN A 195 -16.57 -17.91 16.43
C GLN A 195 -17.27 -18.79 15.39
N THR A 196 -17.92 -18.17 14.40
CA THR A 196 -18.59 -18.89 13.31
C THR A 196 -17.61 -19.69 12.46
N LEU A 197 -16.47 -19.11 12.10
CA LEU A 197 -15.41 -19.80 11.37
C LEU A 197 -14.83 -20.96 12.21
N LEU A 198 -14.52 -20.71 13.49
CA LEU A 198 -13.96 -21.72 14.39
C LEU A 198 -14.89 -22.92 14.55
N ALA A 199 -16.20 -22.68 14.72
CA ALA A 199 -17.20 -23.73 14.78
C ALA A 199 -17.23 -24.58 13.49
N ALA A 200 -17.14 -23.94 12.32
CA ALA A 200 -17.13 -24.63 11.04
C ALA A 200 -15.86 -25.47 10.84
N ALA A 201 -14.71 -24.94 11.25
CA ALA A 201 -13.44 -25.66 11.20
C ALA A 201 -13.40 -26.87 12.15
N ASN A 202 -13.96 -26.74 13.37
CA ASN A 202 -14.17 -27.85 14.29
C ASN A 202 -15.07 -28.93 13.67
N HIS A 203 -16.21 -28.52 13.09
CA HIS A 203 -17.11 -29.45 12.40
C HIS A 203 -16.39 -30.22 11.29
N LEU A 204 -15.65 -29.52 10.42
CA LEU A 204 -14.90 -30.13 9.33
C LEU A 204 -13.77 -31.04 9.81
N LEU A 205 -13.06 -30.68 10.87
CA LEU A 205 -12.02 -31.55 11.43
C LEU A 205 -12.62 -32.86 11.91
N GLY A 206 -13.68 -32.81 12.70
CA GLY A 206 -14.32 -33.99 13.28
C GLY A 206 -14.99 -34.91 12.27
N HIS A 207 -15.55 -34.36 11.18
CA HIS A 207 -16.37 -35.14 10.24
C HIS A 207 -15.68 -35.46 8.92
N HIS A 208 -14.64 -34.69 8.54
CA HIS A 208 -14.03 -34.80 7.21
C HIS A 208 -12.50 -34.92 7.27
N PHE A 209 -11.81 -33.95 7.89
CA PHE A 209 -10.35 -33.84 7.73
C PHE A 209 -9.54 -34.78 8.64
N ASN A 210 -10.07 -35.20 9.78
CA ASN A 210 -9.45 -36.21 10.65
C ASN A 210 -9.72 -37.65 10.17
N VAL A 211 -10.58 -37.84 9.16
CA VAL A 211 -10.91 -39.16 8.61
C VAL A 211 -9.88 -39.50 7.52
N PRO A 212 -9.08 -40.58 7.65
CA PRO A 212 -8.20 -41.01 6.57
C PRO A 212 -8.94 -41.21 5.26
N TYR A 213 -8.24 -41.06 4.14
CA TYR A 213 -8.82 -41.44 2.86
C TYR A 213 -9.19 -42.94 2.87
N PRO A 214 -10.34 -43.32 2.28
CA PRO A 214 -10.69 -44.73 2.15
C PRO A 214 -9.59 -45.47 1.36
N LEU A 215 -9.28 -46.71 1.78
CA LEU A 215 -8.29 -47.53 1.11
C LEU A 215 -8.71 -47.81 -0.36
N PRO A 216 -7.76 -47.85 -1.31
CA PRO A 216 -8.06 -48.23 -2.68
C PRO A 216 -8.76 -49.60 -2.73
N GLY A 217 -10.02 -49.64 -3.17
CA GLY A 217 -10.84 -50.86 -3.25
C GLY A 217 -11.93 -51.00 -2.17
N ALA A 218 -11.96 -50.13 -1.16
CA ALA A 218 -13.19 -49.93 -0.41
C ALA A 218 -14.27 -49.43 -1.37
N ALA A 219 -15.46 -50.03 -1.34
CA ALA A 219 -16.56 -49.60 -2.20
C ALA A 219 -16.77 -48.09 -1.99
N PRO A 220 -16.69 -47.25 -3.05
CA PRO A 220 -16.94 -45.83 -2.90
C PRO A 220 -18.33 -45.65 -2.31
N LEU A 221 -18.46 -44.83 -1.27
CA LEU A 221 -19.71 -44.67 -0.51
C LEU A 221 -20.90 -44.28 -1.43
N HIS A 222 -20.65 -43.71 -2.62
CA HIS A 222 -21.69 -43.22 -3.53
C HIS A 222 -21.42 -43.33 -5.06
N VAL A 223 -20.55 -44.22 -5.56
CA VAL A 223 -20.32 -44.33 -7.02
C VAL A 223 -20.64 -45.74 -7.54
N PRO A 224 -21.50 -45.89 -8.58
CA PRO A 224 -21.74 -47.19 -9.19
C PRO A 224 -20.49 -47.72 -9.91
N PRO A 225 -20.26 -49.04 -9.93
CA PRO A 225 -19.04 -49.63 -10.46
C PRO A 225 -18.99 -49.45 -11.99
N SER A 226 -18.11 -48.58 -12.48
CA SER A 226 -17.82 -48.49 -13.91
C SER A 226 -16.34 -48.23 -14.15
N ALA A 227 -15.77 -49.07 -15.02
CA ALA A 227 -14.41 -49.12 -15.55
C ALA A 227 -13.30 -49.49 -14.55
N ALA A 228 -12.80 -50.73 -14.68
CA ALA A 228 -11.57 -51.17 -14.07
C ALA A 228 -10.41 -50.29 -14.55
N LEU A 229 -9.65 -49.74 -13.59
CA LEU A 229 -8.40 -49.01 -13.87
C LEU A 229 -7.34 -49.99 -14.41
N PRO A 230 -6.47 -49.56 -15.35
CA PRO A 230 -5.36 -50.38 -15.84
C PRO A 230 -4.40 -50.74 -14.70
N ALA A 231 -4.00 -52.00 -14.65
CA ALA A 231 -3.25 -52.61 -13.55
C ALA A 231 -1.81 -52.07 -13.33
N ASP A 232 -1.32 -51.21 -14.22
CA ASP A 232 0.09 -50.78 -14.26
C ASP A 232 0.33 -49.30 -13.90
N ALA A 233 -0.65 -48.61 -13.29
CA ALA A 233 -0.41 -47.27 -12.79
C ALA A 233 0.54 -47.30 -11.58
N PRO A 234 1.63 -46.50 -11.56
CA PRO A 234 2.53 -46.45 -10.41
C PRO A 234 1.72 -46.06 -9.14
N PRO A 235 2.04 -46.65 -7.97
CA PRO A 235 1.32 -46.31 -6.74
C PRO A 235 1.46 -44.80 -6.49
N PRO A 236 0.35 -44.07 -6.24
CA PRO A 236 0.40 -42.64 -6.02
C PRO A 236 1.37 -42.32 -4.89
N SER A 237 2.39 -41.51 -5.17
CA SER A 237 3.52 -41.24 -4.28
C SER A 237 3.19 -40.43 -3.02
N GLU A 238 1.92 -40.24 -2.64
CA GLU A 238 1.53 -39.47 -1.45
C GLU A 238 0.26 -40.04 -0.76
N HIS A 239 0.13 -41.36 -0.63
CA HIS A 239 -0.88 -41.95 0.28
C HIS A 239 -0.44 -41.98 1.76
N GLY A 240 0.77 -41.48 2.06
CA GLY A 240 1.29 -41.43 3.42
C GLY A 240 0.79 -40.20 4.18
N SER A 241 0.26 -40.42 5.39
CA SER A 241 0.12 -39.34 6.37
C SER A 241 1.46 -38.63 6.55
N ALA A 242 1.52 -37.30 6.37
CA ALA A 242 2.72 -36.53 6.69
C ALA A 242 2.65 -36.14 8.17
N HIS A 243 3.66 -36.52 8.96
CA HIS A 243 3.69 -36.27 10.41
C HIS A 243 2.45 -36.78 11.16
N GLY A 244 1.83 -37.88 10.70
CA GLY A 244 0.61 -38.42 11.30
C GLY A 244 -0.68 -37.68 10.94
N VAL A 245 -0.62 -36.65 10.08
CA VAL A 245 -1.81 -35.95 9.57
C VAL A 245 -2.46 -36.78 8.44
N PRO A 246 -3.74 -37.21 8.55
CA PRO A 246 -4.36 -38.10 7.57
C PRO A 246 -4.53 -37.48 6.17
N ARG A 247 -4.75 -36.16 6.11
CA ARG A 247 -4.95 -35.42 4.85
C ARG A 247 -4.01 -34.21 4.78
N PRO A 248 -2.71 -34.43 4.53
CA PRO A 248 -1.72 -33.36 4.64
C PRO A 248 -1.83 -32.29 3.54
N ASN A 249 -2.40 -32.62 2.38
CA ASN A 249 -2.54 -31.65 1.28
C ASN A 249 -3.91 -30.97 1.26
N HIS A 250 -4.99 -31.71 1.54
CA HIS A 250 -6.37 -31.23 1.46
C HIS A 250 -7.14 -31.40 2.79
N GLY A 251 -6.47 -31.09 3.90
CA GLY A 251 -7.01 -31.11 5.26
C GLY A 251 -7.34 -29.73 5.83
N LEU A 252 -7.33 -29.63 7.16
CA LEU A 252 -7.71 -28.43 7.90
C LEU A 252 -6.85 -27.21 7.56
N ALA A 253 -5.52 -27.34 7.56
CA ALA A 253 -4.61 -26.23 7.28
C ALA A 253 -4.86 -25.61 5.88
N ASN A 254 -5.03 -26.46 4.85
CA ASN A 254 -5.42 -26.00 3.50
C ASN A 254 -6.75 -25.23 3.50
N ALA A 255 -7.76 -25.77 4.17
CA ALA A 255 -9.08 -25.15 4.24
C ALA A 255 -9.01 -23.75 4.88
N VAL A 256 -8.34 -23.64 6.04
CA VAL A 256 -8.24 -22.39 6.80
C VAL A 256 -7.44 -21.33 6.04
N ARG A 257 -6.33 -21.70 5.36
CA ARG A 257 -5.56 -20.74 4.56
C ARG A 257 -6.36 -20.15 3.40
N LYS A 258 -7.12 -20.98 2.67
CA LYS A 258 -8.02 -20.49 1.60
C LYS A 258 -9.06 -19.51 2.16
N ALA A 259 -9.66 -19.84 3.30
CA ALA A 259 -10.60 -18.92 3.97
C ALA A 259 -9.91 -17.61 4.38
N ALA A 260 -8.67 -17.66 4.86
CA ALA A 260 -7.88 -16.48 5.22
C ALA A 260 -7.60 -15.54 4.03
N LEU A 261 -7.51 -16.09 2.82
CA LEU A 261 -7.24 -15.32 1.61
C LEU A 261 -8.48 -14.64 1.00
N VAL A 262 -9.71 -15.05 1.35
CA VAL A 262 -10.95 -14.51 0.78
C VAL A 262 -11.02 -12.98 0.87
N ARG A 263 -10.81 -12.43 2.07
CA ARG A 263 -10.87 -10.98 2.31
C ARG A 263 -9.75 -10.20 1.63
N PRO A 264 -8.47 -10.59 1.74
CA PRO A 264 -7.38 -10.02 0.95
C PRO A 264 -7.66 -9.96 -0.55
N ILE A 265 -8.14 -11.06 -1.14
CA ILE A 265 -8.43 -11.14 -2.57
C ILE A 265 -9.56 -10.17 -2.93
N ALA A 266 -10.69 -10.23 -2.21
CA ALA A 266 -11.82 -9.35 -2.44
C ALA A 266 -11.40 -7.86 -2.40
N LYS A 267 -10.59 -7.48 -1.40
CA LYS A 267 -10.05 -6.12 -1.26
C LYS A 267 -9.14 -5.74 -2.43
N ALA A 268 -8.21 -6.62 -2.82
CA ALA A 268 -7.31 -6.39 -3.95
C ALA A 268 -8.11 -6.16 -5.24
N TYR A 269 -9.10 -7.01 -5.52
CA TYR A 269 -9.92 -6.94 -6.72
C TYR A 269 -10.86 -5.72 -6.72
N ALA A 270 -11.50 -5.41 -5.58
CA ALA A 270 -12.33 -4.19 -5.46
C ALA A 270 -11.54 -2.91 -5.74
N SER A 271 -10.26 -2.89 -5.36
CA SER A 271 -9.39 -1.73 -5.57
C SER A 271 -8.74 -1.67 -6.97
N GLY A 272 -8.42 -2.83 -7.55
CA GLY A 272 -7.46 -2.92 -8.66
C GLY A 272 -7.88 -3.80 -9.83
N TYR A 273 -9.09 -4.38 -9.84
CA TYR A 273 -9.53 -5.25 -10.93
C TYR A 273 -9.67 -4.48 -12.26
N VAL A 274 -9.08 -5.05 -13.31
CA VAL A 274 -9.16 -4.56 -14.69
C VAL A 274 -9.52 -5.66 -15.70
N GLY A 275 -9.84 -6.87 -15.21
CA GLY A 275 -10.27 -7.95 -16.09
C GLY A 275 -11.54 -7.58 -16.87
N SER A 276 -11.74 -8.21 -18.03
CA SER A 276 -12.83 -7.86 -18.94
C SER A 276 -14.18 -8.50 -18.59
N SER A 277 -14.18 -9.55 -17.78
CA SER A 277 -15.38 -10.35 -17.48
C SER A 277 -16.27 -9.80 -16.35
N LEU A 278 -15.72 -8.95 -15.48
CA LEU A 278 -16.36 -8.44 -14.27
C LEU A 278 -16.04 -6.96 -14.07
N LYS A 279 -16.67 -6.31 -13.10
CA LYS A 279 -16.39 -4.92 -12.71
C LYS A 279 -15.78 -4.91 -11.31
N ARG A 280 -14.99 -3.86 -11.00
CA ARG A 280 -14.45 -3.64 -9.64
C ARG A 280 -15.54 -3.61 -8.57
N SER A 281 -16.69 -3.01 -8.89
CA SER A 281 -17.86 -2.95 -8.00
C SER A 281 -18.39 -4.33 -7.62
N ASP A 282 -18.18 -5.34 -8.46
CA ASP A 282 -18.70 -6.70 -8.21
C ASP A 282 -17.93 -7.40 -7.09
N PHE A 283 -16.77 -6.87 -6.68
CA PHE A 283 -15.95 -7.35 -5.57
C PHE A 283 -16.17 -6.56 -4.26
N ALA A 284 -17.08 -5.57 -4.25
CA ALA A 284 -17.41 -4.77 -3.08
C ALA A 284 -18.40 -5.52 -2.16
N PHE A 285 -17.97 -6.65 -1.61
CA PHE A 285 -18.81 -7.51 -0.77
C PHE A 285 -19.05 -6.90 0.62
N GLY A 286 -20.26 -7.08 1.15
CA GLY A 286 -20.57 -6.81 2.55
C GLY A 286 -20.02 -7.91 3.50
N GLU A 287 -20.05 -7.65 4.80
CA GLU A 287 -19.52 -8.58 5.82
C GLU A 287 -20.17 -9.97 5.77
N ALA A 288 -21.49 -10.04 5.59
CA ALA A 288 -22.21 -11.31 5.50
C ALA A 288 -21.81 -12.14 4.26
N GLN A 289 -21.59 -11.49 3.12
CA GLN A 289 -21.11 -12.13 1.89
C GLN A 289 -19.68 -12.65 2.05
N LEU A 290 -18.80 -11.87 2.68
CA LEU A 290 -17.42 -12.28 2.98
C LEU A 290 -17.40 -13.49 3.92
N LEU A 291 -18.20 -13.48 4.99
CA LEU A 291 -18.31 -14.64 5.90
C LEU A 291 -18.81 -15.88 5.16
N ALA A 292 -19.81 -15.74 4.28
CA ALA A 292 -20.34 -16.86 3.50
C ALA A 292 -19.29 -17.46 2.55
N LEU A 293 -18.48 -16.61 1.91
CA LEU A 293 -17.34 -17.03 1.08
C LEU A 293 -16.24 -17.73 1.89
N GLU A 294 -15.89 -17.21 3.07
CA GLU A 294 -14.91 -17.82 3.97
C GLU A 294 -15.35 -19.22 4.40
N LEU A 295 -16.62 -19.39 4.75
CA LEU A 295 -17.20 -20.70 5.05
C LEU A 295 -17.18 -21.60 3.81
N ALA A 296 -17.58 -21.12 2.63
CA ALA A 296 -17.50 -21.93 1.40
C ALA A 296 -16.06 -22.40 1.09
N ALA A 297 -15.06 -21.54 1.32
CA ALA A 297 -13.64 -21.87 1.14
C ALA A 297 -13.17 -23.00 2.07
N LEU A 298 -13.63 -23.00 3.34
CA LEU A 298 -13.34 -24.07 4.30
C LEU A 298 -13.84 -25.44 3.81
N PHE A 299 -15.05 -25.48 3.25
CA PHE A 299 -15.68 -26.73 2.79
C PHE A 299 -15.16 -27.23 1.43
N GLY A 300 -14.36 -26.44 0.70
CA GLY A 300 -14.02 -26.75 -0.69
C GLY A 300 -13.30 -28.07 -0.95
N ALA A 301 -12.71 -28.69 0.07
CA ALA A 301 -12.08 -30.01 -0.02
C ALA A 301 -12.69 -31.07 0.92
N ALA A 302 -13.80 -30.78 1.58
CA ALA A 302 -14.41 -31.67 2.58
C ALA A 302 -14.85 -33.03 2.00
N GLY A 303 -15.25 -33.05 0.73
CA GLY A 303 -15.72 -34.24 0.02
C GLY A 303 -14.64 -35.08 -0.67
N ARG A 304 -13.34 -34.76 -0.50
CA ARG A 304 -12.28 -35.55 -1.14
C ARG A 304 -12.13 -36.91 -0.47
N GLU A 305 -11.99 -37.95 -1.27
CA GLU A 305 -11.67 -39.31 -0.83
C GLU A 305 -10.25 -39.74 -1.26
N SER A 306 -9.51 -38.85 -1.93
CA SER A 306 -8.11 -39.07 -2.31
C SER A 306 -7.43 -37.77 -2.74
N GLU A 307 -6.15 -37.87 -3.10
CA GLU A 307 -5.38 -36.77 -3.68
C GLU A 307 -5.52 -36.62 -5.21
N PHE A 308 -6.25 -37.50 -5.92
CA PHE A 308 -6.49 -37.37 -7.37
C PHE A 308 -6.95 -35.97 -7.80
N SER A 309 -6.21 -35.41 -8.74
CA SER A 309 -6.50 -34.15 -9.41
C SER A 309 -7.57 -34.31 -10.48
N TYR A 310 -8.12 -33.19 -10.94
CA TYR A 310 -9.06 -33.17 -12.07
C TYR A 310 -8.45 -33.76 -13.36
N SER A 311 -7.15 -33.51 -13.60
CA SER A 311 -6.43 -34.04 -14.76
C SER A 311 -6.23 -35.55 -14.72
N GLU A 312 -6.23 -36.15 -13.53
CA GLU A 312 -6.08 -37.60 -13.37
C GLU A 312 -7.43 -38.33 -13.45
N ASP A 313 -8.48 -37.80 -12.80
CA ASP A 313 -9.82 -38.39 -12.81
C ASP A 313 -10.90 -37.30 -12.63
N ALA A 314 -11.34 -36.72 -13.75
CA ALA A 314 -12.33 -35.64 -13.77
C ALA A 314 -13.70 -36.06 -13.19
N VAL A 315 -14.11 -37.32 -13.37
CA VAL A 315 -15.39 -37.85 -12.88
C VAL A 315 -15.36 -37.91 -11.36
N ARG A 316 -14.30 -38.49 -10.80
CA ARG A 316 -14.12 -38.58 -9.35
C ARG A 316 -13.92 -37.21 -8.71
N HIS A 317 -13.16 -36.33 -9.34
CA HIS A 317 -12.99 -34.95 -8.87
C HIS A 317 -14.33 -34.20 -8.83
N THR A 318 -15.20 -34.40 -9.82
CA THR A 318 -16.56 -33.84 -9.84
C THR A 318 -17.41 -34.40 -8.70
N ALA A 319 -17.30 -35.71 -8.40
CA ALA A 319 -17.97 -36.33 -7.27
C ALA A 319 -17.51 -35.71 -5.93
N TYR A 320 -16.20 -35.53 -5.73
CA TYR A 320 -15.67 -34.85 -4.52
C TYR A 320 -16.26 -33.46 -4.33
N LYS A 321 -16.35 -32.71 -5.42
CA LYS A 321 -16.92 -31.37 -5.39
C LYS A 321 -18.40 -31.37 -5.01
N LYS A 322 -19.18 -32.33 -5.54
CA LYS A 322 -20.58 -32.50 -5.17
C LYS A 322 -20.71 -32.75 -3.66
N VAL A 323 -19.93 -33.66 -3.11
CA VAL A 323 -19.93 -33.96 -1.67
C VAL A 323 -19.53 -32.74 -0.84
N SER A 324 -18.49 -32.00 -1.24
CA SER A 324 -18.11 -30.73 -0.58
C SER A 324 -19.25 -29.70 -0.59
N CYS A 325 -19.98 -29.56 -1.71
CA CYS A 325 -21.12 -28.65 -1.84
C CYS A 325 -22.29 -29.08 -0.95
N ASP A 326 -22.59 -30.38 -0.89
CA ASP A 326 -23.67 -30.93 -0.06
C ASP A 326 -23.35 -30.74 1.43
N ALA A 327 -22.10 -30.96 1.85
CA ALA A 327 -21.63 -30.70 3.20
C ALA A 327 -21.75 -29.21 3.57
N PHE A 328 -21.31 -28.30 2.69
CA PHE A 328 -21.47 -26.86 2.90
C PHE A 328 -22.94 -26.46 3.01
N ALA A 329 -23.80 -26.93 2.10
CA ALA A 329 -25.22 -26.60 2.10
C ALA A 329 -25.92 -27.07 3.39
N ALA A 330 -25.57 -28.27 3.88
CA ALA A 330 -26.09 -28.80 5.13
C ALA A 330 -25.64 -27.95 6.33
N TYR A 331 -24.35 -27.67 6.46
CA TYR A 331 -23.82 -26.85 7.56
C TYR A 331 -24.35 -25.42 7.53
N ALA A 332 -24.30 -24.75 6.38
CA ALA A 332 -24.79 -23.39 6.22
C ALA A 332 -26.29 -23.25 6.50
N LYS A 333 -27.09 -24.27 6.17
CA LYS A 333 -28.50 -24.34 6.57
C LYS A 333 -28.67 -24.45 8.09
N SER A 334 -27.83 -25.24 8.76
CA SER A 334 -27.92 -25.45 10.22
C SER A 334 -27.67 -24.18 11.03
N ILE A 335 -26.85 -23.25 10.51
CA ILE A 335 -26.53 -21.97 11.14
C ILE A 335 -27.30 -20.79 10.53
N GLN A 336 -28.28 -21.05 9.64
CA GLN A 336 -29.07 -20.03 8.95
C GLN A 336 -28.21 -18.96 8.24
N LEU A 337 -27.13 -19.38 7.57
CA LEU A 337 -26.14 -18.48 6.98
C LEU A 337 -26.76 -17.56 5.91
N PRO A 338 -26.63 -16.22 6.03
CA PRO A 338 -26.99 -15.29 4.96
C PRO A 338 -26.14 -15.52 3.70
N HIS A 339 -26.69 -15.23 2.52
CA HIS A 339 -26.01 -15.43 1.22
C HIS A 339 -25.53 -16.88 0.98
N ARG A 340 -26.12 -17.88 1.66
CA ARG A 340 -25.78 -19.30 1.48
C ARG A 340 -25.81 -19.72 0.02
N ASP A 341 -26.88 -19.37 -0.70
CA ASP A 341 -27.09 -19.88 -2.05
C ASP A 341 -26.10 -19.26 -3.05
N ASP A 342 -25.74 -17.97 -2.88
CA ASP A 342 -24.69 -17.30 -3.66
C ASP A 342 -23.33 -17.98 -3.43
N ALA A 343 -22.96 -18.22 -2.17
CA ALA A 343 -21.71 -18.88 -1.81
C ALA A 343 -21.66 -20.35 -2.27
N LEU A 344 -22.79 -21.07 -2.19
CA LEU A 344 -22.93 -22.42 -2.70
C LEU A 344 -22.80 -22.46 -4.23
N GLN A 345 -23.39 -21.50 -4.93
CA GLN A 345 -23.24 -21.36 -6.38
C GLN A 345 -21.79 -21.02 -6.75
N ALA A 346 -21.11 -20.15 -5.99
CA ALA A 346 -19.70 -19.84 -6.19
C ALA A 346 -18.82 -21.10 -6.00
N LEU A 347 -19.08 -21.88 -4.94
CA LEU A 347 -18.37 -23.13 -4.68
C LEU A 347 -18.58 -24.15 -5.81
N ARG A 348 -19.81 -24.26 -6.34
CA ARG A 348 -20.13 -25.05 -7.55
C ARG A 348 -19.49 -24.48 -8.81
N GLY A 349 -19.34 -23.17 -8.88
CA GLY A 349 -18.87 -22.42 -10.04
C GLY A 349 -17.37 -22.41 -10.23
N ALA A 350 -16.55 -22.64 -9.18
CA ALA A 350 -15.08 -22.51 -9.21
C ALA A 350 -14.33 -23.42 -10.22
N PHE A 351 -15.07 -24.17 -11.04
CA PHE A 351 -14.55 -25.05 -12.10
C PHE A 351 -15.49 -25.08 -13.34
N ALA A 352 -16.40 -24.10 -13.47
CA ALA A 352 -17.39 -24.01 -14.55
C ALA A 352 -17.30 -22.65 -15.27
N SER A 353 -17.77 -22.57 -16.52
CA SER A 353 -17.58 -21.41 -17.42
C SER A 353 -18.34 -20.13 -17.05
N GLN A 354 -19.12 -20.12 -15.95
CA GLN A 354 -19.81 -18.92 -15.45
C GLN A 354 -19.12 -18.41 -14.17
N ALA A 355 -18.17 -17.49 -14.35
CA ALA A 355 -17.46 -16.88 -13.23
C ALA A 355 -18.24 -15.69 -12.68
N SER A 356 -18.80 -15.83 -11.47
CA SER A 356 -19.19 -14.68 -10.64
C SER A 356 -17.96 -14.12 -9.93
N ALA A 357 -18.04 -12.90 -9.39
CA ALA A 357 -16.96 -12.35 -8.56
C ALA A 357 -16.64 -13.23 -7.35
N MET A 358 -17.66 -13.83 -6.73
CA MET A 358 -17.52 -14.80 -5.64
C MET A 358 -16.77 -16.06 -6.08
N THR A 359 -17.14 -16.62 -7.24
CA THR A 359 -16.45 -17.76 -7.85
C THR A 359 -14.96 -17.46 -8.03
N ARG A 360 -14.65 -16.28 -8.60
CA ARG A 360 -13.27 -15.90 -8.89
C ARG A 360 -12.44 -15.75 -7.62
N VAL A 361 -13.01 -15.21 -6.53
CA VAL A 361 -12.30 -15.13 -5.24
C VAL A 361 -11.92 -16.51 -4.72
N LEU A 362 -12.83 -17.49 -4.80
CA LEU A 362 -12.54 -18.87 -4.35
C LEU A 362 -11.49 -19.56 -5.22
N GLU A 363 -11.53 -19.35 -6.54
CA GLU A 363 -10.52 -19.87 -7.48
C GLU A 363 -9.14 -19.31 -7.16
N VAL A 364 -9.03 -17.99 -7.00
CA VAL A 364 -7.75 -17.33 -6.67
C VAL A 364 -7.24 -17.78 -5.31
N ALA A 365 -8.11 -17.95 -4.31
CA ALA A 365 -7.72 -18.48 -3.00
C ALA A 365 -7.17 -19.91 -3.11
N HIS A 366 -7.79 -20.75 -3.94
CA HIS A 366 -7.29 -22.09 -4.21
C HIS A 366 -5.93 -22.06 -4.92
N ASP A 367 -5.81 -21.27 -5.99
CA ASP A 367 -4.59 -21.15 -6.79
C ASP A 367 -3.41 -20.65 -5.97
N LEU A 368 -3.62 -19.66 -5.09
CA LEU A 368 -2.57 -19.14 -4.24
C LEU A 368 -2.11 -20.14 -3.17
N ASP A 369 -3.00 -21.00 -2.65
CA ASP A 369 -2.57 -22.03 -1.70
C ASP A 369 -1.66 -23.07 -2.36
N LEU A 370 -1.66 -23.20 -3.69
CA LEU A 370 -0.84 -24.16 -4.43
C LEU A 370 0.67 -23.86 -4.37
N PHE A 371 1.12 -22.72 -3.83
CA PHE A 371 2.55 -22.48 -3.55
C PHE A 371 3.21 -23.61 -2.72
N ARG A 372 2.42 -24.33 -1.93
CA ARG A 372 2.89 -25.48 -1.12
C ARG A 372 3.08 -26.80 -1.89
N CYS A 373 2.54 -26.93 -3.08
CA CYS A 373 2.52 -28.21 -3.80
C CYS A 373 2.79 -28.12 -5.30
N CYS A 374 2.77 -26.93 -5.89
CA CYS A 374 3.12 -26.68 -7.27
C CYS A 374 4.55 -26.14 -7.38
N THR A 375 5.24 -26.54 -8.44
CA THR A 375 6.55 -26.00 -8.82
C THR A 375 6.42 -24.57 -9.32
N VAL A 376 7.55 -23.85 -9.42
CA VAL A 376 7.58 -22.49 -9.98
C VAL A 376 6.99 -22.45 -11.40
N ALA A 377 7.29 -23.45 -12.23
CA ALA A 377 6.77 -23.54 -13.60
C ALA A 377 5.25 -23.71 -13.65
N GLN A 378 4.67 -24.47 -12.71
CA GLN A 378 3.21 -24.66 -12.61
C GLN A 378 2.51 -23.42 -12.05
N MET A 379 3.15 -22.71 -11.12
CA MET A 379 2.59 -21.49 -10.51
C MET A 379 2.64 -20.28 -11.45
N HIS A 380 3.69 -20.15 -12.27
CA HIS A 380 3.90 -18.99 -13.12
C HIS A 380 2.66 -18.56 -13.96
N PRO A 381 1.99 -19.44 -14.73
CA PRO A 381 0.81 -19.04 -15.51
C PRO A 381 -0.36 -18.56 -14.63
N LYS A 382 -0.52 -19.12 -13.42
CA LYS A 382 -1.55 -18.69 -12.47
C LYS A 382 -1.29 -17.29 -11.94
N LEU A 383 -0.02 -17.02 -11.58
CA LEU A 383 0.39 -15.71 -11.08
C LEU A 383 0.26 -14.62 -12.16
N GLU A 384 0.66 -14.91 -13.40
CA GLU A 384 0.49 -13.95 -14.51
C GLU A 384 -1.00 -13.71 -14.83
N SER A 385 -1.87 -14.74 -14.71
CA SER A 385 -3.32 -14.55 -14.82
C SER A 385 -3.86 -13.59 -13.75
N ILE A 386 -3.54 -13.82 -12.48
CA ILE A 386 -3.98 -12.96 -11.36
C ILE A 386 -3.43 -11.53 -11.52
N LYS A 387 -2.16 -11.39 -11.89
CA LYS A 387 -1.51 -10.09 -12.14
C LYS A 387 -2.09 -9.34 -13.33
N SER A 388 -2.51 -10.06 -14.38
CA SER A 388 -3.19 -9.44 -15.54
C SER A 388 -4.56 -8.86 -15.16
N GLU A 389 -5.24 -9.48 -14.20
CA GLU A 389 -6.52 -9.00 -13.64
C GLU A 389 -6.32 -7.84 -12.65
N LEU A 390 -5.18 -7.83 -11.95
CA LEU A 390 -4.80 -6.82 -10.97
C LEU A 390 -3.81 -5.79 -11.56
N HIS A 391 -4.16 -5.20 -12.70
CA HIS A 391 -3.33 -4.14 -13.28
C HIS A 391 -3.53 -2.82 -12.53
N THR A 392 -2.57 -2.45 -11.69
CA THR A 392 -2.49 -1.07 -11.22
C THR A 392 -1.94 -0.21 -12.36
N SER A 393 -2.80 0.42 -13.18
CA SER A 393 -2.39 1.46 -14.16
C SER A 393 -1.69 2.66 -13.50
N SER A 394 -1.76 2.73 -12.18
CA SER A 394 -0.95 3.60 -11.35
C SER A 394 0.47 3.03 -11.32
N VAL A 395 1.43 3.74 -11.96
CA VAL A 395 2.90 3.52 -12.04
C VAL A 395 3.59 3.46 -10.65
N ASN A 396 2.82 3.18 -9.61
CA ASN A 396 2.89 3.96 -8.42
C ASN A 396 2.49 3.07 -7.21
N ALA A 397 1.56 2.11 -7.28
CA ALA A 397 1.30 1.21 -6.13
C ALA A 397 2.28 0.03 -6.17
N LEU A 398 2.64 -0.54 -4.99
CA LEU A 398 3.06 -1.94 -5.02
C LEU A 398 1.92 -2.71 -5.70
N PRO A 399 2.22 -3.50 -6.72
CA PRO A 399 1.18 -4.23 -7.44
C PRO A 399 0.38 -5.07 -6.42
N ALA A 400 -0.95 -4.91 -6.39
CA ALA A 400 -1.81 -5.52 -5.37
C ALA A 400 -1.66 -7.06 -5.32
N ASP A 401 -1.29 -7.65 -6.45
CA ASP A 401 -0.86 -9.03 -6.62
C ASP A 401 0.33 -9.38 -5.73
N ARG A 402 1.39 -8.55 -5.64
CA ARG A 402 2.57 -8.88 -4.80
C ARG A 402 2.21 -9.00 -3.33
N LEU A 403 1.39 -8.08 -2.82
CA LEU A 403 0.92 -8.12 -1.43
C LEU A 403 0.12 -9.39 -1.17
N LEU A 404 -0.79 -9.70 -2.10
CA LEU A 404 -1.64 -10.88 -2.03
C LEU A 404 -0.82 -12.18 -2.09
N PHE A 405 0.18 -12.25 -2.96
CA PHE A 405 1.08 -13.40 -3.08
C PHE A 405 1.90 -13.60 -1.81
N GLN A 406 2.42 -12.52 -1.22
CA GLN A 406 3.14 -12.60 0.05
C GLN A 406 2.23 -13.09 1.18
N GLN A 407 0.99 -12.60 1.27
CA GLN A 407 0.03 -13.06 2.27
C GLN A 407 -0.26 -14.57 2.17
N ALA A 408 -0.31 -15.11 0.95
CA ALA A 408 -0.47 -16.55 0.74
C ALA A 408 0.75 -17.33 1.24
N VAL A 409 1.97 -16.86 0.93
CA VAL A 409 3.22 -17.46 1.43
C VAL A 409 3.29 -17.41 2.96
N ASP A 410 2.96 -16.27 3.55
CA ASP A 410 2.96 -16.07 5.00
C ASP A 410 1.97 -17.03 5.68
N ALA A 411 0.79 -17.23 5.10
CA ALA A 411 -0.20 -18.20 5.60
C ALA A 411 0.31 -19.64 5.58
N ILE A 412 0.99 -20.04 4.50
CA ILE A 412 1.60 -21.36 4.36
C ILE A 412 2.67 -21.56 5.43
N ARG A 413 3.56 -20.59 5.62
CA ARG A 413 4.59 -20.65 6.67
C ARG A 413 4.03 -20.68 8.07
N ALA A 414 3.06 -19.82 8.38
CA ALA A 414 2.48 -19.73 9.72
C ALA A 414 1.79 -21.03 10.14
N THR A 415 1.26 -21.78 9.17
CA THR A 415 0.67 -23.12 9.41
C THR A 415 1.70 -24.25 9.36
N GLY A 416 2.99 -23.94 9.23
CA GLY A 416 4.08 -24.91 9.22
C GLY A 416 4.13 -25.81 7.98
N ASP A 417 3.37 -25.52 6.93
CA ASP A 417 3.31 -26.35 5.73
C ASP A 417 4.56 -26.13 4.85
N ARG A 418 4.75 -27.00 3.86
CA ARG A 418 5.87 -26.88 2.91
C ARG A 418 5.61 -25.74 1.92
N LEU A 419 6.67 -25.18 1.36
CA LEU A 419 6.64 -24.13 0.35
C LEU A 419 7.56 -24.55 -0.81
N LEU A 420 6.95 -24.95 -1.94
CA LEU A 420 7.65 -25.48 -3.11
C LEU A 420 7.87 -24.44 -4.21
N SER A 421 7.20 -23.31 -4.12
CA SER A 421 7.37 -22.19 -5.02
C SER A 421 7.17 -20.87 -4.30
N LEU A 422 7.77 -19.82 -4.86
CA LEU A 422 7.72 -18.47 -4.34
C LEU A 422 7.26 -17.50 -5.43
N PRO A 423 6.68 -16.35 -5.05
CA PRO A 423 6.38 -15.29 -5.98
C PRO A 423 7.65 -14.81 -6.71
N PRO A 424 7.56 -14.39 -7.99
CA PRO A 424 8.68 -13.80 -8.70
C PRO A 424 9.27 -12.62 -7.91
N ALA A 425 10.60 -12.57 -7.79
CA ALA A 425 11.38 -11.60 -7.01
C ALA A 425 11.36 -11.77 -5.47
N SER A 426 10.74 -12.83 -4.93
CA SER A 426 11.00 -13.19 -3.53
C SER A 426 12.46 -13.64 -3.38
N ARG A 427 13.11 -13.18 -2.30
CA ARG A 427 14.46 -13.62 -1.88
C ARG A 427 14.42 -14.71 -0.82
N GLU A 428 13.21 -15.16 -0.47
CA GLU A 428 13.03 -16.09 0.62
C GLU A 428 13.42 -17.52 0.19
N GLU A 429 13.54 -18.39 1.18
CA GLU A 429 13.86 -19.79 0.95
C GLU A 429 12.57 -20.63 0.86
N MET A 430 12.65 -21.67 0.01
CA MET A 430 11.70 -22.78 0.06
C MET A 430 11.81 -23.48 1.41
N GLN A 431 10.71 -24.08 1.87
CA GLN A 431 10.62 -24.64 3.20
C GLN A 431 9.96 -26.02 3.15
N ASP A 432 10.44 -26.97 3.95
CA ASP A 432 9.73 -28.23 4.18
C ASP A 432 8.78 -28.11 5.39
N ARG A 433 7.90 -29.09 5.58
CA ARG A 433 6.92 -29.08 6.68
C ARG A 433 7.63 -29.01 8.04
N GLN A 434 7.23 -28.04 8.84
CA GLN A 434 7.62 -27.94 10.24
C GLN A 434 6.72 -28.88 11.05
N SER A 435 7.22 -30.08 11.35
CA SER A 435 6.44 -31.16 11.99
C SER A 435 5.57 -30.69 13.16
N GLY A 436 6.09 -29.86 14.07
CA GLY A 436 5.33 -29.36 15.23
C GLY A 436 4.18 -28.45 14.82
N THR A 437 4.50 -27.34 14.15
CA THR A 437 3.54 -26.31 13.72
C THR A 437 2.47 -26.88 12.78
N PHE A 438 2.89 -27.73 11.83
CA PHE A 438 1.97 -28.34 10.86
C PHE A 438 1.01 -29.32 11.52
N PHE A 439 1.51 -30.15 12.43
CA PHE A 439 0.68 -31.07 13.21
C PHE A 439 -0.34 -30.29 14.05
N SER A 440 0.10 -29.29 14.82
CA SER A 440 -0.80 -28.48 15.65
C SER A 440 -1.83 -27.71 14.84
N CYS A 441 -1.56 -27.36 13.57
CA CYS A 441 -2.54 -26.70 12.70
C CYS A 441 -3.47 -27.67 11.96
N SER A 442 -3.17 -28.97 11.96
CA SER A 442 -3.87 -29.94 11.11
C SER A 442 -4.61 -31.03 11.89
N LEU A 443 -4.20 -31.30 13.13
CA LEU A 443 -4.68 -32.44 13.91
C LEU A 443 -4.72 -32.12 15.42
N GLY A 444 -5.71 -32.68 16.12
CA GLY A 444 -5.94 -32.46 17.54
C GLY A 444 -7.11 -31.52 17.82
N GLU A 445 -7.62 -31.53 19.06
CA GLU A 445 -8.81 -30.75 19.46
C GLU A 445 -8.57 -29.24 19.35
N GLU A 446 -7.35 -28.78 19.60
CA GLU A 446 -6.98 -27.35 19.52
C GLU A 446 -6.62 -26.90 18.10
N ALA A 447 -6.55 -27.82 17.13
CA ALA A 447 -6.02 -27.50 15.80
C ALA A 447 -6.80 -26.43 15.04
N PRO A 448 -8.14 -26.37 15.10
CA PRO A 448 -8.90 -25.29 14.46
C PRO A 448 -8.54 -23.93 15.03
N GLU A 449 -8.34 -23.80 16.34
CA GLU A 449 -7.95 -22.54 16.95
C GLU A 449 -6.50 -22.18 16.64
N ALA A 450 -5.57 -23.13 16.77
CA ALA A 450 -4.16 -22.92 16.46
C ALA A 450 -3.98 -22.52 14.98
N CYS A 451 -4.63 -23.22 14.06
CA CYS A 451 -4.57 -22.93 12.63
C CYS A 451 -5.22 -21.59 12.28
N MET A 452 -6.36 -21.24 12.88
CA MET A 452 -6.97 -19.92 12.66
C MET A 452 -6.13 -18.80 13.23
N ARG A 453 -5.52 -19.00 14.40
CA ARG A 453 -4.57 -18.03 14.97
C ARG A 453 -3.37 -17.84 14.05
N ALA A 454 -2.84 -18.93 13.50
CA ALA A 454 -1.73 -18.88 12.55
C ALA A 454 -2.10 -18.18 11.23
N ALA A 455 -3.22 -18.54 10.60
CA ALA A 455 -3.54 -18.11 9.23
C ALA A 455 -4.49 -16.90 9.15
N LEU A 456 -5.48 -16.78 10.03
CA LEU A 456 -6.44 -15.65 10.03
C LEU A 456 -5.94 -14.43 10.83
N LEU A 457 -5.02 -14.64 11.77
CA LEU A 457 -4.36 -13.57 12.52
C LEU A 457 -2.92 -13.36 12.05
N LEU A 458 -2.60 -13.74 10.81
CA LEU A 458 -1.36 -13.28 10.20
C LEU A 458 -1.29 -11.77 10.41
N PRO A 459 -0.23 -11.26 11.06
CA PRO A 459 -0.05 -9.84 11.13
C PRO A 459 -0.12 -9.33 9.69
N PRO A 460 -0.83 -8.21 9.42
CA PRO A 460 -0.81 -7.63 8.09
C PRO A 460 0.66 -7.56 7.65
N PRO A 461 0.96 -7.96 6.40
CA PRO A 461 2.33 -8.10 5.92
C PRO A 461 3.15 -6.90 6.37
N ALA A 462 4.29 -7.18 7.00
CA ALA A 462 5.07 -6.15 7.67
C ALA A 462 5.24 -4.99 6.70
N ARG A 463 4.69 -3.83 7.07
CA ARG A 463 4.81 -2.65 6.21
C ARG A 463 6.29 -2.34 6.07
N THR A 464 6.72 -1.96 4.89
CA THR A 464 8.11 -1.56 4.59
C THR A 464 8.11 -0.25 3.83
N LEU A 465 9.28 0.38 3.68
CA LEU A 465 9.42 1.55 2.83
C LEU A 465 9.21 1.17 1.35
N ALA A 466 9.69 0.00 0.94
CA ALA A 466 9.48 -0.57 -0.40
C ALA A 466 7.98 -0.72 -0.74
N THR A 467 7.16 -1.03 0.28
CA THR A 467 5.71 -1.18 0.11
C THR A 467 4.91 0.10 0.31
N SER A 468 5.54 1.19 0.74
CA SER A 468 4.82 2.40 1.16
C SER A 468 4.28 3.23 -0.02
N ALA A 469 3.09 3.79 0.15
CA ALA A 469 2.56 4.83 -0.71
C ALA A 469 3.45 6.08 -0.67
N PHE A 470 4.06 6.36 0.49
CA PHE A 470 5.01 7.44 0.71
C PHE A 470 6.18 7.42 -0.27
N LEU A 471 7.00 6.35 -0.32
CA LEU A 471 8.23 6.30 -1.12
C LEU A 471 7.96 6.70 -2.56
N ARG A 472 6.88 6.13 -3.09
CA ARG A 472 6.37 6.37 -4.43
C ARG A 472 6.01 7.84 -4.63
N ILE A 473 5.12 8.40 -3.82
CA ILE A 473 4.67 9.79 -4.03
C ILE A 473 5.83 10.76 -3.78
N TYR A 474 6.65 10.50 -2.77
CA TYR A 474 7.86 11.26 -2.49
C TYR A 474 8.86 11.21 -3.66
N SER A 475 9.01 10.09 -4.36
CA SER A 475 9.93 10.00 -5.50
C SER A 475 9.44 10.76 -6.74
N ALA A 476 8.15 11.13 -6.80
CA ALA A 476 7.60 11.86 -7.94
C ALA A 476 8.05 13.34 -7.95
N PRO A 477 8.65 13.85 -9.04
CA PRO A 477 9.14 15.24 -9.10
C PRO A 477 8.05 16.31 -8.89
N ALA A 478 6.79 15.97 -9.16
CA ALA A 478 5.65 16.87 -8.98
C ALA A 478 5.27 17.10 -7.51
N THR A 479 5.63 16.17 -6.62
CA THR A 479 5.35 16.24 -5.18
C THR A 479 6.23 17.25 -4.47
N LYS A 480 7.44 17.50 -4.99
CA LYS A 480 8.39 18.44 -4.40
C LYS A 480 7.87 19.89 -4.53
N PRO A 481 7.55 20.57 -3.43
CA PRO A 481 7.14 21.97 -3.49
C PRO A 481 8.32 22.82 -3.99
N ARG A 482 8.05 23.67 -4.98
CA ARG A 482 8.98 24.65 -5.54
C ARG A 482 8.68 26.06 -5.10
N MET A 483 7.44 26.30 -4.67
CA MET A 483 6.92 27.60 -4.27
C MET A 483 6.15 27.48 -2.95
N HIS A 484 6.05 28.60 -2.21
CA HIS A 484 5.40 28.66 -0.91
C HIS A 484 3.96 28.14 -0.91
N PHE A 485 3.15 28.60 -1.87
CA PHE A 485 1.74 28.22 -1.96
C PHE A 485 1.52 26.70 -2.15
N GLN A 486 2.52 25.98 -2.69
CA GLN A 486 2.42 24.52 -2.84
C GLN A 486 2.62 23.82 -1.49
N LEU A 487 3.54 24.33 -0.67
CA LEU A 487 3.71 23.87 0.71
C LEU A 487 2.47 24.21 1.54
N GLU A 488 1.96 25.43 1.46
CA GLU A 488 0.71 25.85 2.13
C GLU A 488 -0.48 24.97 1.74
N GLY A 489 -0.65 24.70 0.44
CA GLY A 489 -1.71 23.80 -0.04
C GLY A 489 -1.58 22.38 0.49
N ALA A 490 -0.35 21.87 0.64
CA ALA A 490 -0.11 20.57 1.27
C ALA A 490 -0.43 20.59 2.78
N VAL A 491 0.01 21.62 3.50
CA VAL A 491 -0.28 21.81 4.93
C VAL A 491 -1.79 21.87 5.18
N TYR A 492 -2.51 22.68 4.40
CA TYR A 492 -3.97 22.78 4.50
C TYR A 492 -4.68 21.47 4.16
N GLY A 493 -4.23 20.76 3.11
CA GLY A 493 -4.77 19.45 2.75
C GLY A 493 -4.60 18.41 3.86
N LEU A 494 -3.45 18.41 4.54
CA LEU A 494 -3.19 17.52 5.69
C LEU A 494 -4.08 17.87 6.90
N ILE A 495 -4.22 19.17 7.21
CA ILE A 495 -5.06 19.66 8.32
C ILE A 495 -6.53 19.31 8.10
N THR A 496 -7.05 19.56 6.90
CA THR A 496 -8.45 19.25 6.56
C THR A 496 -8.73 17.75 6.52
N TRP A 497 -7.75 16.93 6.09
CA TRP A 497 -7.85 15.48 6.20
C TRP A 497 -7.99 15.05 7.67
N HIS A 498 -7.14 15.58 8.57
CA HIS A 498 -7.20 15.23 9.98
C HIS A 498 -8.51 15.70 10.62
N ALA A 499 -8.92 16.95 10.38
CA ALA A 499 -10.15 17.51 10.93
C ALA A 499 -11.38 16.67 10.59
N ARG A 500 -11.53 16.26 9.31
CA ARG A 500 -12.64 15.38 8.87
C ARG A 500 -12.64 14.04 9.61
N ARG A 501 -11.47 13.44 9.77
CA ARG A 501 -11.32 12.15 10.46
C ARG A 501 -11.59 12.26 11.96
N ALA A 502 -11.24 13.39 12.58
CA ALA A 502 -11.48 13.67 13.99
C ALA A 502 -12.88 14.25 14.29
N GLY A 503 -13.73 14.44 13.28
CA GLY A 503 -15.06 15.05 13.46
C GLY A 503 -15.03 16.54 13.78
N LEU A 504 -13.92 17.23 13.50
CA LEU A 504 -13.76 18.67 13.69
C LEU A 504 -14.37 19.44 12.49
N SER A 505 -14.87 20.64 12.75
CA SER A 505 -15.47 21.48 11.73
C SER A 505 -14.42 22.02 10.74
N ALA A 506 -14.87 22.33 9.51
CA ALA A 506 -14.02 22.99 8.53
C ALA A 506 -13.51 24.35 9.03
N SER A 507 -14.32 25.07 9.82
CA SER A 507 -13.93 26.36 10.40
C SER A 507 -12.78 26.23 11.40
N GLU A 508 -12.76 25.18 12.22
CA GLU A 508 -11.64 24.92 13.15
C GLU A 508 -10.35 24.63 12.39
N ALA A 509 -10.44 23.83 11.32
CA ALA A 509 -9.32 23.54 10.43
C ALA A 509 -8.76 24.82 9.77
N ASP A 510 -9.65 25.70 9.28
CA ASP A 510 -9.28 26.97 8.66
C ASP A 510 -8.61 27.92 9.66
N THR A 511 -9.18 28.05 10.86
CA THR A 511 -8.60 28.89 11.94
C THR A 511 -7.21 28.38 12.32
N PHE A 512 -7.07 27.08 12.56
CA PHE A 512 -5.79 26.48 12.90
C PHE A 512 -4.73 26.68 11.80
N PHE A 513 -5.08 26.42 10.54
CA PHE A 513 -4.18 26.64 9.41
C PHE A 513 -3.72 28.09 9.33
N ASN A 514 -4.64 29.06 9.41
CA ASN A 514 -4.30 30.47 9.35
C ASN A 514 -3.42 30.91 10.53
N GLN A 515 -3.63 30.35 11.72
CA GLN A 515 -2.82 30.63 12.90
C GLN A 515 -1.38 30.18 12.70
N ILE A 516 -1.14 28.89 12.41
CA ILE A 516 0.23 28.36 12.25
C ILE A 516 0.96 29.00 11.08
N ARG A 517 0.23 29.30 10.00
CA ARG A 517 0.74 30.02 8.83
C ARG A 517 1.21 31.43 9.20
N THR A 518 0.37 32.19 9.92
CA THR A 518 0.68 33.56 10.33
C THR A 518 1.88 33.60 11.28
N ASN A 519 1.94 32.65 12.22
CA ASN A 519 3.07 32.50 13.14
C ASN A 519 4.38 32.22 12.39
N ALA A 520 4.37 31.26 11.45
CA ALA A 520 5.54 30.91 10.65
C ALA A 520 6.03 32.07 9.76
N LEU A 521 5.10 32.81 9.14
CA LEU A 521 5.44 33.95 8.28
C LEU A 521 5.95 35.15 9.09
N THR A 522 5.35 35.44 10.25
CA THR A 522 5.80 36.50 11.15
C THR A 522 7.22 36.24 11.63
N ALA A 523 7.53 35.00 12.03
CA ALA A 523 8.87 34.60 12.42
C ALA A 523 9.89 34.75 11.27
N ALA A 524 9.52 34.36 10.04
CA ALA A 524 10.37 34.53 8.86
C ALA A 524 10.67 36.00 8.54
N MET A 525 9.69 36.90 8.73
CA MET A 525 9.88 38.33 8.52
C MET A 525 10.72 38.98 9.63
N GLY A 526 10.54 38.56 10.89
CA GLY A 526 11.30 39.05 12.04
C GLY A 526 12.79 38.69 11.98
N ALA A 527 13.14 37.56 11.35
CA ALA A 527 14.52 37.14 11.11
C ALA A 527 15.27 37.96 10.03
N GLY A 528 14.63 38.99 9.45
CA GLY A 528 15.32 40.04 8.72
C GLY A 528 15.43 39.88 7.20
N SER A 529 14.66 38.98 6.56
CA SER A 529 14.65 38.97 5.10
C SER A 529 13.36 38.46 4.46
N ALA A 530 12.62 39.36 3.79
CA ALA A 530 11.57 39.01 2.83
C ALA A 530 12.07 38.05 1.71
N SER A 531 13.39 37.89 1.55
CA SER A 531 13.98 36.92 0.64
C SER A 531 13.67 35.46 1.02
N GLU A 532 13.39 35.16 2.30
CA GLU A 532 12.98 33.81 2.73
C GLU A 532 11.67 33.35 2.07
N LEU A 533 10.74 34.28 1.86
CA LEU A 533 9.44 33.98 1.25
C LEU A 533 9.52 33.81 -0.27
N LEU A 534 10.53 34.42 -0.90
CA LEU A 534 10.66 34.50 -2.35
C LEU A 534 11.61 33.46 -2.95
N GLN A 535 12.52 32.90 -2.15
CA GLN A 535 13.50 31.94 -2.64
C GLN A 535 13.07 30.49 -2.39
N PRO A 536 12.98 29.63 -3.42
CA PRO A 536 12.67 28.21 -3.25
C PRO A 536 13.59 27.47 -2.28
N LYS A 537 14.84 27.93 -2.14
CA LYS A 537 15.82 27.36 -1.21
C LYS A 537 15.49 27.64 0.25
N GLN A 538 14.63 28.61 0.55
CA GLN A 538 14.30 29.03 1.91
C GLN A 538 13.01 28.37 2.43
N LEU A 539 12.28 27.63 1.57
CA LEU A 539 11.05 26.90 1.95
C LEU A 539 11.24 25.94 3.13
N MET A 540 12.46 25.44 3.31
CA MET A 540 12.79 24.50 4.37
C MET A 540 12.64 25.13 5.76
N PHE A 541 12.98 26.42 5.93
CA PHE A 541 12.86 27.10 7.21
C PHE A 541 11.39 27.35 7.57
N ILE A 542 10.55 27.67 6.58
CA ILE A 542 9.10 27.77 6.80
C ILE A 542 8.53 26.42 7.21
N ALA A 543 8.97 25.33 6.56
CA ALA A 543 8.54 23.99 6.94
C ALA A 543 8.97 23.61 8.37
N VAL A 544 10.19 23.99 8.79
CA VAL A 544 10.68 23.80 10.16
C VAL A 544 9.87 24.63 11.17
N ARG A 545 9.49 25.87 10.84
CA ARG A 545 8.61 26.72 11.68
C ARG A 545 7.22 26.12 11.86
N LEU A 546 6.65 25.57 10.79
CA LEU A 546 5.38 24.86 10.85
C LEU A 546 5.49 23.58 11.68
N TRP A 547 6.59 22.82 11.51
CA TRP A 547 6.87 21.61 12.28
C TRP A 547 6.96 21.88 13.79
N THR A 548 7.63 22.98 14.18
CA THR A 548 7.84 23.36 15.59
C THR A 548 6.68 24.15 16.21
N SER A 549 5.52 24.26 15.53
CA SER A 549 4.36 24.94 16.08
C SER A 549 3.74 24.15 17.23
N ALA A 550 3.57 24.81 18.38
CA ALA A 550 2.84 24.30 19.55
C ALA A 550 1.34 24.64 19.52
N ASP A 551 0.85 25.28 18.45
CA ASP A 551 -0.59 25.50 18.29
C ASP A 551 -1.30 24.15 18.16
N LEU A 552 -2.54 24.06 18.65
CA LEU A 552 -3.32 22.83 18.68
C LEU A 552 -4.53 22.89 17.75
N LEU A 553 -4.77 21.79 17.02
CA LEU A 553 -6.05 21.47 16.39
C LEU A 553 -6.73 20.38 17.22
N GLY A 554 -7.80 20.75 17.92
CA GLY A 554 -8.34 19.91 19.00
C GLY A 554 -7.30 19.75 20.11
N SER A 555 -6.73 18.56 20.23
CA SER A 555 -5.70 18.23 21.24
C SER A 555 -4.35 17.88 20.62
N ARG A 556 -4.09 18.25 19.36
CA ARG A 556 -2.92 17.76 18.61
C ARG A 556 -2.19 18.89 17.88
N GLU A 557 -0.86 18.85 17.98
CA GLU A 557 0.06 19.73 17.26
C GLU A 557 0.20 19.34 15.78
N PHE A 558 0.69 20.25 14.94
CA PHE A 558 0.89 19.99 13.52
C PHE A 558 1.86 18.83 13.25
N CYS A 559 2.97 18.74 13.99
CA CYS A 559 3.94 17.64 13.88
C CYS A 559 3.28 16.27 14.14
N SER A 560 2.32 16.22 15.08
CA SER A 560 1.53 15.04 15.39
C SER A 560 0.63 14.62 14.23
N LEU A 561 0.03 15.58 13.51
CA LEU A 561 -0.79 15.30 12.33
C LEU A 561 0.04 14.73 11.19
N LEU A 562 1.22 15.32 10.94
CA LEU A 562 2.15 14.86 9.91
C LEU A 562 2.65 13.45 10.20
N ASN A 563 3.07 13.18 11.44
CA ASN A 563 3.52 11.86 11.86
C ASN A 563 2.40 10.82 11.88
N GLU A 564 1.14 11.20 12.12
CA GLU A 564 0.00 10.30 11.93
C GLU A 564 -0.18 9.92 10.46
N ALA A 565 -0.19 10.90 9.54
CA ALA A 565 -0.35 10.63 8.12
C ALA A 565 0.77 9.78 7.53
N LEU A 566 2.02 10.02 7.96
CA LEU A 566 3.17 9.22 7.56
C LEU A 566 3.07 7.78 8.09
N ARG A 567 2.65 7.62 9.35
CA ARG A 567 2.42 6.29 9.94
C ARG A 567 1.25 5.58 9.30
N SER A 568 0.13 6.22 9.00
CA SER A 568 -1.02 5.56 8.38
C SER A 568 -0.78 5.23 6.92
N ASP A 569 0.08 6.01 6.24
CA ASP A 569 0.36 5.89 4.80
C ASP A 569 -0.94 5.95 3.96
N ASP A 570 -1.92 6.69 4.48
CA ASP A 570 -3.26 6.86 3.92
C ASP A 570 -3.21 7.60 2.58
N ALA A 571 -3.83 7.05 1.53
CA ALA A 571 -3.75 7.60 0.18
C ALA A 571 -4.26 9.05 0.08
N ALA A 572 -5.23 9.46 0.91
CA ALA A 572 -5.77 10.82 0.91
C ALA A 572 -4.85 11.83 1.61
N ALA A 573 -4.03 11.40 2.57
CA ALA A 573 -3.14 12.27 3.34
C ALA A 573 -1.69 12.23 2.86
N ILE A 574 -1.23 11.08 2.36
CA ILE A 574 0.20 10.81 2.17
C ILE A 574 0.81 11.65 1.08
N ALA A 575 0.01 12.12 0.11
CA ALA A 575 0.48 13.08 -0.90
C ALA A 575 0.84 14.43 -0.28
N HIS A 576 0.03 14.91 0.67
CA HIS A 576 0.29 16.14 1.42
C HIS A 576 1.51 15.97 2.34
N ALA A 577 1.54 14.87 3.09
CA ALA A 577 2.66 14.55 3.97
C ALA A 577 3.99 14.42 3.21
N ALA A 578 4.01 13.78 2.02
CA ALA A 578 5.20 13.67 1.19
C ALA A 578 5.71 15.03 0.69
N ALA A 579 4.81 15.95 0.31
CA ALA A 579 5.18 17.30 -0.10
C ALA A 579 5.80 18.12 1.05
N ILE A 580 5.20 18.04 2.25
CA ILE A 580 5.75 18.67 3.46
C ILE A 580 7.10 18.05 3.81
N THR A 581 7.22 16.73 3.72
CA THR A 581 8.46 15.99 3.98
C THR A 581 9.58 16.39 3.02
N HIS A 582 9.29 16.69 1.75
CA HIS A 582 10.30 17.23 0.82
C HIS A 582 10.87 18.55 1.30
N ALA A 583 10.02 19.44 1.82
CA ALA A 583 10.44 20.74 2.33
C ALA A 583 11.29 20.58 3.61
N LEU A 584 10.88 19.71 4.54
CA LEU A 584 11.66 19.39 5.75
C LEU A 584 12.98 18.65 5.43
N ASN A 585 13.01 17.76 4.45
CA ASN A 585 14.24 17.05 4.05
C ASN A 585 15.23 17.93 3.30
N ALA A 586 14.78 19.05 2.72
CA ALA A 586 15.71 20.08 2.26
C ALA A 586 16.58 20.59 3.42
N PHE A 587 15.99 20.73 4.61
CA PHE A 587 16.69 21.07 5.86
C PHE A 587 17.48 19.89 6.43
N CYS A 588 16.84 18.72 6.60
CA CYS A 588 17.46 17.59 7.30
C CYS A 588 18.63 16.95 6.52
N VAL A 589 18.50 16.84 5.19
CA VAL A 589 19.39 16.02 4.35
C VAL A 589 20.23 16.88 3.40
N THR A 590 19.64 17.91 2.80
CA THR A 590 20.21 18.52 1.59
C THR A 590 21.22 19.64 1.88
N CYS A 591 21.00 20.43 2.94
CA CYS A 591 21.89 21.53 3.34
C CYS A 591 23.30 21.09 3.76
N ARG A 592 23.49 19.81 4.10
CA ARG A 592 24.80 19.24 4.46
C ARG A 592 25.81 19.27 3.32
N SER A 593 25.36 19.15 2.08
CA SER A 593 26.23 19.15 0.89
C SER A 593 26.97 20.48 0.66
N ARG A 594 26.61 21.55 1.39
CA ARG A 594 27.25 22.87 1.29
C ARG A 594 28.13 23.24 2.48
N GLY A 595 28.44 22.28 3.36
CA GLY A 595 29.38 22.49 4.47
C GLY A 595 28.82 23.31 5.63
N SER A 596 27.50 23.45 5.77
CA SER A 596 26.91 23.98 7.01
C SER A 596 27.18 22.98 8.14
N PRO A 597 27.93 23.36 9.19
CA PRO A 597 28.28 22.45 10.27
C PRO A 597 27.01 22.05 11.01
N VAL A 598 26.80 20.75 11.16
CA VAL A 598 25.71 20.23 12.01
C VAL A 598 26.19 20.28 13.45
N ARG A 599 25.39 20.88 14.33
CA ARG A 599 25.64 20.82 15.77
C ARG A 599 25.39 19.40 16.24
N TRP A 600 26.45 18.66 16.55
CA TRP A 600 26.35 17.28 17.04
C TRP A 600 26.26 17.24 18.57
N PRO A 601 25.54 16.26 19.18
CA PRO A 601 25.57 16.05 20.62
C PRO A 601 26.98 15.59 21.05
N SER A 602 27.46 16.09 22.19
CA SER A 602 28.83 15.85 22.68
C SER A 602 29.13 14.37 22.94
N GLU A 603 28.14 13.60 23.40
CA GLU A 603 28.27 12.17 23.66
C GLU A 603 27.81 11.30 22.49
N HIS A 604 27.43 11.91 21.37
CA HIS A 604 26.84 11.21 20.24
C HIS A 604 25.57 10.41 20.62
N VAL A 605 24.83 10.87 21.63
CA VAL A 605 23.55 10.29 22.05
C VAL A 605 22.47 11.38 22.06
N THR A 606 21.28 11.04 21.57
CA THR A 606 20.07 11.85 21.76
C THR A 606 18.96 11.04 22.40
N TYR A 607 17.98 11.72 22.99
CA TYR A 607 16.96 11.14 23.87
C TYR A 607 15.56 11.53 23.44
N ARG A 608 14.58 10.65 23.61
CA ARG A 608 13.16 10.95 23.36
C ARG A 608 12.29 10.20 24.35
N GLY A 609 11.37 10.92 25.00
CA GLY A 609 10.35 10.32 25.85
C GLY A 609 9.06 10.15 25.06
N THR A 610 8.48 8.95 25.06
CA THR A 610 7.20 8.68 24.39
C THR A 610 6.30 7.78 25.24
N ALA A 611 5.00 7.76 24.93
CA ALA A 611 4.09 6.72 25.40
C ALA A 611 3.99 5.66 24.31
N MET A 612 4.44 4.43 24.57
CA MET A 612 4.40 3.33 23.61
C MET A 612 3.32 2.32 24.00
N PRO A 613 2.38 1.96 23.11
CA PRO A 613 1.43 0.90 23.38
C PRO A 613 2.12 -0.43 23.72
N ARG A 614 1.68 -1.07 24.82
CA ARG A 614 2.24 -2.35 25.30
C ARG A 614 2.33 -3.42 24.21
N VAL A 615 1.35 -3.45 23.31
CA VAL A 615 1.26 -4.41 22.20
C VAL A 615 2.44 -4.36 21.22
N TYR A 616 3.24 -3.29 21.24
CA TYR A 616 4.38 -3.12 20.35
C TYR A 616 5.73 -3.50 20.98
N LYS A 617 5.78 -3.89 22.25
CA LYS A 617 7.03 -4.28 22.94
C LYS A 617 7.81 -5.34 22.19
N GLU A 618 7.13 -6.40 21.77
CA GLU A 618 7.75 -7.56 21.11
C GLU A 618 8.43 -7.22 19.77
N PHE A 619 8.01 -6.13 19.11
CA PHE A 619 8.66 -5.67 17.89
C PHE A 619 10.12 -5.25 18.16
N PHE A 620 10.40 -4.67 19.33
CA PHE A 620 11.71 -4.14 19.70
C PHE A 620 12.55 -5.20 20.40
N SER A 621 12.99 -6.21 19.65
CA SER A 621 13.95 -7.20 20.12
C SER A 621 15.38 -6.78 19.78
N VAL A 622 16.36 -7.12 20.63
CA VAL A 622 17.78 -6.86 20.35
C VAL A 622 18.19 -7.42 18.98
N GLY A 623 18.98 -6.64 18.23
CA GLY A 623 19.40 -6.94 16.86
C GLY A 623 18.37 -6.59 15.78
N LYS A 624 17.14 -6.18 16.15
CA LYS A 624 16.12 -5.80 15.16
C LYS A 624 16.52 -4.54 14.42
N VAL A 625 16.66 -4.65 13.10
CA VAL A 625 16.82 -3.50 12.20
C VAL A 625 15.46 -3.09 11.65
N TYR A 626 15.12 -1.81 11.74
CA TYR A 626 13.83 -1.29 11.31
C TYR A 626 13.92 0.13 10.76
N ARG A 627 12.87 0.57 10.07
CA ARG A 627 12.68 1.96 9.64
C ARG A 627 11.59 2.63 10.46
N ALA A 628 11.82 3.81 11.03
CA ALA A 628 10.75 4.57 11.68
C ALA A 628 9.96 5.36 10.62
N PRO A 629 8.68 5.07 10.35
CA PRO A 629 7.96 5.67 9.21
C PRO A 629 7.61 7.15 9.39
N MET A 630 8.12 7.82 10.42
CA MET A 630 7.77 9.18 10.80
C MET A 630 9.01 9.99 11.16
N PHE A 631 8.85 11.31 11.29
CA PHE A 631 9.92 12.14 11.83
C PHE A 631 10.16 11.80 13.30
N VAL A 632 11.42 11.62 13.68
CA VAL A 632 11.81 11.33 15.06
C VAL A 632 12.53 12.55 15.62
N ALA A 633 11.79 13.37 16.37
CA ALA A 633 12.34 14.48 17.15
C ALA A 633 12.98 13.93 18.43
N THR A 634 14.23 14.30 18.67
CA THR A 634 15.01 13.89 19.85
C THR A 634 15.72 15.09 20.47
N SER A 635 16.09 15.02 21.75
CA SER A 635 16.83 16.08 22.43
C SER A 635 18.24 15.64 22.78
N PHE A 636 19.18 16.58 22.87
CA PHE A 636 20.52 16.32 23.39
C PHE A 636 20.56 16.05 24.88
N ARG A 637 19.47 16.38 25.60
CA ARG A 637 19.39 16.28 27.06
C ARG A 637 18.38 15.23 27.48
N GLU A 638 18.83 14.22 28.21
CA GLU A 638 17.95 13.18 28.78
C GLU A 638 16.86 13.80 29.68
N THR A 639 17.16 14.88 30.40
CA THR A 639 16.18 15.60 31.23
C THR A 639 14.99 16.13 30.43
N VAL A 640 15.19 16.55 29.17
CA VAL A 640 14.10 17.04 28.31
C VAL A 640 13.22 15.87 27.89
N ALA A 641 13.81 14.73 27.52
CA ALA A 641 13.05 13.50 27.27
C ALA A 641 12.27 13.04 28.51
N GLY A 642 12.87 13.14 29.70
CA GLY A 642 12.21 12.89 30.99
C GLY A 642 10.98 13.79 31.20
N ASN A 643 11.07 15.08 30.88
CA ASN A 643 9.92 16.00 30.96
C ASN A 643 8.76 15.58 30.04
N PHE A 644 9.05 15.00 28.87
CA PHE A 644 7.99 14.46 28.00
C PHE A 644 7.36 13.20 28.62
N LEU A 645 8.13 12.33 29.25
CA LEU A 645 7.60 11.16 29.96
C LEU A 645 6.68 11.57 31.12
N MET A 646 7.06 12.64 31.82
CA MET A 646 6.29 13.22 32.93
C MET A 646 4.93 13.80 32.51
N ARG A 647 4.74 14.11 31.23
CA ARG A 647 3.47 14.63 30.69
C ARG A 647 2.52 13.51 30.25
N LEU A 648 2.97 12.26 30.27
CA LEU A 648 2.16 11.15 29.78
C LEU A 648 1.05 10.82 30.78
N PRO A 649 -0.19 10.62 30.32
CA PRO A 649 -1.24 10.11 31.19
C PRO A 649 -0.88 8.69 31.67
N PRO A 650 -1.36 8.26 32.85
CA PRO A 650 -1.22 6.88 33.29
C PRO A 650 -1.72 5.90 32.21
N PRO A 651 -1.06 4.73 32.03
CA PRO A 651 -1.53 3.73 31.09
C PRO A 651 -2.96 3.30 31.44
N ALA A 652 -3.86 3.35 30.47
CA ALA A 652 -5.27 3.00 30.67
C ALA A 652 -5.84 2.30 29.42
N ASP A 653 -6.86 1.45 29.64
CA ASP A 653 -7.50 0.65 28.58
C ASP A 653 -8.33 1.50 27.60
N ASP A 654 -8.75 2.70 28.01
CA ASP A 654 -9.52 3.65 27.19
C ASP A 654 -8.64 4.52 26.27
N GLN A 655 -7.31 4.44 26.42
CA GLN A 655 -6.38 5.09 25.51
C GLN A 655 -6.49 4.49 24.11
N THR A 656 -6.19 5.27 23.07
CA THR A 656 -6.15 4.79 21.70
C THR A 656 -4.80 5.10 21.06
N PRO A 657 -3.91 4.10 20.86
CA PRO A 657 -4.05 2.69 21.26
C PRO A 657 -4.04 2.50 22.80
N PRO A 658 -4.59 1.41 23.33
CA PRO A 658 -4.70 1.18 24.77
C PRO A 658 -3.34 0.88 25.41
N LEU A 659 -3.23 1.13 26.72
CA LEU A 659 -2.07 0.81 27.54
C LEU A 659 -0.77 1.42 27.00
N GLN A 660 -0.74 2.74 26.81
CA GLN A 660 0.46 3.45 26.39
C GLN A 660 1.41 3.64 27.57
N GLU A 661 2.55 2.97 27.54
CA GLU A 661 3.51 2.92 28.64
C GLU A 661 4.70 3.86 28.41
N PRO A 662 5.19 4.54 29.46
CA PRO A 662 6.31 5.47 29.32
C PRO A 662 7.57 4.76 28.87
N THR A 663 8.15 5.24 27.77
CA THR A 663 9.31 4.64 27.10
C THR A 663 10.34 5.71 26.75
N LEU A 664 11.54 5.58 27.31
CA LEU A 664 12.70 6.38 27.01
C LEU A 664 13.51 5.75 25.87
N TRP A 665 13.70 6.49 24.81
CA TRP A 665 14.54 6.10 23.68
C TRP A 665 15.91 6.75 23.77
N ARG A 666 16.96 5.98 23.51
CA ARG A 666 18.35 6.44 23.40
C ARG A 666 18.84 6.16 21.99
N PHE A 667 19.16 7.20 21.24
CA PHE A 667 19.64 7.11 19.87
C PHE A 667 21.15 7.33 19.83
N ARG A 668 21.90 6.29 19.56
CA ARG A 668 23.37 6.33 19.49
C ARG A 668 23.84 6.59 18.07
N LEU A 669 24.51 7.72 17.90
CA LEU A 669 25.17 8.12 16.67
C LEU A 669 26.61 7.59 16.70
N ASN A 670 27.12 7.12 15.57
CA ASN A 670 28.52 6.71 15.49
C ASN A 670 29.44 7.94 15.36
N GLY A 671 29.91 8.44 16.52
CA GLY A 671 30.80 9.60 16.61
C GLY A 671 32.22 9.38 16.06
N ASN A 672 32.64 8.12 15.92
CA ASN A 672 33.96 7.75 15.42
C ASN A 672 34.07 7.87 13.90
N LEU A 673 32.96 8.09 13.19
CA LEU A 673 32.96 8.31 11.76
C LEU A 673 33.49 9.71 11.41
N PRO A 674 34.24 9.84 10.30
CA PRO A 674 34.55 11.14 9.71
C PRO A 674 33.29 11.98 9.53
N GLU A 675 33.38 13.30 9.63
CA GLU A 675 32.21 14.19 9.54
C GLU A 675 31.38 13.97 8.28
N SER A 676 32.03 13.64 7.15
CA SER A 676 31.40 13.30 5.87
C SER A 676 30.61 12.00 5.87
N GLU A 677 30.82 11.12 6.85
CA GLU A 677 30.19 9.80 6.98
C GLU A 677 29.24 9.71 8.18
N ARG A 678 29.10 10.77 8.98
CA ARG A 678 28.13 10.82 10.08
C ARG A 678 26.69 10.80 9.57
N CYS A 679 25.76 10.41 10.43
CA CYS A 679 24.30 10.31 10.18
C CYS A 679 23.79 11.40 9.23
N MET A 680 23.42 11.04 8.00
CA MET A 680 23.07 11.98 6.92
C MET A 680 21.59 12.40 6.91
N GLN A 681 20.76 11.73 7.72
CA GLN A 681 19.31 11.84 7.69
C GLN A 681 18.72 12.64 8.85
N ALA A 682 19.53 13.43 9.56
CA ALA A 682 19.08 14.25 10.68
C ALA A 682 19.66 15.65 10.63
N ASN A 683 19.04 16.62 11.29
CA ASN A 683 19.66 17.92 11.50
C ASN A 683 19.22 18.54 12.83
N PHE A 684 20.00 19.51 13.32
CA PHE A 684 19.69 20.27 14.51
C PHE A 684 18.76 21.42 14.16
N VAL A 685 17.57 21.46 14.75
CA VAL A 685 16.62 22.56 14.66
C VAL A 685 16.98 23.55 15.77
N ASP A 686 17.54 24.70 15.38
CA ASP A 686 17.92 25.75 16.32
C ASP A 686 16.71 26.63 16.69
N ARG A 687 16.69 27.12 17.92
CA ARG A 687 15.60 27.92 18.53
C ARG A 687 15.37 29.25 17.82
N THR A 688 16.35 29.76 17.07
CA THR A 688 16.18 30.96 16.24
C THR A 688 15.26 30.71 15.05
N ASP A 689 15.03 29.44 14.71
CA ASP A 689 14.32 29.04 13.50
C ASP A 689 12.86 28.66 13.79
N GLY A 690 12.38 28.69 15.04
CA GLY A 690 11.07 28.15 15.47
C GLY A 690 10.18 29.10 16.28
N THR A 691 8.96 28.63 16.62
CA THR A 691 7.95 29.40 17.40
C THR A 691 8.00 29.16 18.91
N VAL A 692 8.71 28.12 19.37
CA VAL A 692 8.80 27.72 20.78
C VAL A 692 10.24 27.84 21.27
N SER A 693 10.48 28.66 22.29
CA SER A 693 11.80 28.82 22.91
C SER A 693 12.05 27.73 23.95
N GLY A 694 13.24 27.12 23.97
CA GLY A 694 13.67 26.27 25.10
C GLY A 694 13.99 24.82 24.78
N GLU A 695 13.64 24.35 23.58
CA GLU A 695 13.77 22.94 23.20
C GLU A 695 14.81 22.81 22.08
N ASP A 696 15.95 22.18 22.38
CA ASP A 696 16.97 21.83 21.39
C ASP A 696 16.56 20.50 20.76
N GLU A 697 16.20 20.51 19.48
CA GLU A 697 15.68 19.35 18.75
C GLU A 697 16.65 18.86 17.68
N PHE A 698 16.95 17.56 17.71
CA PHE A 698 17.64 16.84 16.66
C PHE A 698 16.63 15.95 15.94
N LEU A 699 16.31 16.36 14.71
CA LEU A 699 15.19 15.85 13.93
C LEU A 699 15.68 14.84 12.89
N PHE A 700 15.30 13.58 13.04
CA PHE A 700 15.51 12.53 12.03
C PHE A 700 14.38 12.54 11.00
N SER A 701 14.75 12.43 9.73
CA SER A 701 13.82 12.28 8.59
C SER A 701 12.97 10.99 8.69
N PRO A 702 11.76 10.95 8.10
CA PRO A 702 10.98 9.73 8.01
C PRO A 702 11.76 8.60 7.33
N TYR A 703 11.46 7.40 7.78
CA TYR A 703 12.10 6.15 7.37
C TYR A 703 13.59 6.06 7.70
N SER A 704 14.01 6.79 8.75
CA SER A 704 15.31 6.61 9.38
C SER A 704 15.48 5.21 9.93
N VAL A 705 16.67 4.65 9.72
CA VAL A 705 16.99 3.27 10.07
C VAL A 705 17.66 3.22 11.43
N PHE A 706 17.17 2.31 12.25
CA PHE A 706 17.63 2.08 13.61
C PHE A 706 17.83 0.58 13.82
N THR A 707 18.84 0.22 14.61
CA THR A 707 19.08 -1.14 15.07
C THR A 707 18.91 -1.19 16.58
N VAL A 708 18.01 -2.04 17.07
CA VAL A 708 17.81 -2.22 18.52
C VAL A 708 19.06 -2.83 19.13
N ARG A 709 19.75 -2.04 19.96
CA ARG A 709 20.98 -2.43 20.63
C ARG A 709 20.70 -3.11 21.98
N ALA A 710 19.79 -2.53 22.75
CA ALA A 710 19.40 -3.05 24.05
C ALA A 710 17.96 -2.64 24.38
N VAL A 711 17.27 -3.47 25.18
CA VAL A 711 15.96 -3.15 25.75
C VAL A 711 15.94 -3.45 27.25
N SER A 712 15.34 -2.55 28.01
CA SER A 712 15.06 -2.72 29.44
C SER A 712 13.57 -2.52 29.68
N TRP A 713 12.86 -3.63 29.88
CA TRP A 713 11.45 -3.63 30.19
C TRP A 713 11.25 -3.56 31.71
N HIS A 714 10.33 -2.72 32.15
CA HIS A 714 9.92 -2.61 33.56
C HIS A 714 8.58 -3.32 33.73
N VAL A 715 8.37 -3.97 34.87
CA VAL A 715 7.10 -4.68 35.13
C VAL A 715 5.95 -3.68 35.26
N GLU A 716 6.18 -2.59 35.98
CA GLU A 716 5.21 -1.51 36.21
C GLU A 716 5.85 -0.18 35.81
N PRO A 717 5.81 0.18 34.53
CA PRO A 717 6.39 1.44 34.08
C PRO A 717 5.57 2.61 34.62
N LEU A 718 6.15 3.38 35.53
CA LEU A 718 5.52 4.52 36.18
C LEU A 718 6.45 5.73 36.09
N VAL A 719 5.91 6.84 35.60
CA VAL A 719 6.61 8.12 35.56
C VAL A 719 5.77 9.16 36.30
N ASN A 720 6.30 9.66 37.41
CA ASN A 720 5.74 10.74 38.22
C ASN A 720 6.87 11.59 38.85
N GLU A 721 6.52 12.61 39.63
CA GLU A 721 7.48 13.59 40.14
C GLU A 721 8.59 12.96 41.01
N TYR A 722 8.32 11.77 41.56
CA TYR A 722 9.20 11.06 42.49
C TYR A 722 9.84 9.81 41.88
N VAL A 723 9.28 9.26 40.81
CA VAL A 723 9.65 7.96 40.24
C VAL A 723 9.74 8.06 38.72
N THR A 724 10.90 7.76 38.16
CA THR A 724 11.13 7.64 36.72
C THR A 724 11.46 6.19 36.36
N GLN A 725 10.43 5.34 36.33
CA GLN A 725 10.51 3.95 35.87
C GLN A 725 9.89 3.83 34.48
N SER A 726 10.64 4.20 33.44
CA SER A 726 10.23 4.01 32.06
C SER A 726 10.88 2.78 31.46
N HIS A 727 10.26 2.17 30.45
CA HIS A 727 11.01 1.28 29.55
C HIS A 727 12.17 2.04 28.92
N VAL A 728 13.26 1.35 28.62
CA VAL A 728 14.40 1.93 27.91
C VAL A 728 14.68 1.13 26.65
N ILE A 729 14.68 1.80 25.50
CA ILE A 729 15.05 1.21 24.21
C ILE A 729 16.27 1.98 23.70
N ASP A 730 17.39 1.28 23.59
CA ASP A 730 18.66 1.81 23.10
C ASP A 730 18.84 1.35 21.66
N VAL A 731 19.04 2.28 20.73
CA VAL A 731 19.16 1.99 19.30
C VAL A 731 20.41 2.64 18.71
N ASP A 732 21.10 1.89 17.85
CA ASP A 732 22.14 2.44 17.00
C ASP A 732 21.50 3.04 15.74
N VAL A 733 21.89 4.27 15.42
CA VAL A 733 21.39 5.01 14.26
C VAL A 733 22.25 4.69 13.03
N ALA A 734 21.63 4.29 11.93
CA ALA A 734 22.35 4.09 10.67
C ALA A 734 23.02 5.39 10.19
N SER A 735 24.16 5.32 9.51
CA SER A 735 24.83 6.55 9.03
C SER A 735 24.16 7.14 7.78
N ASP A 736 23.57 6.30 6.92
CA ASP A 736 22.87 6.72 5.71
C ASP A 736 21.72 5.75 5.38
N ASN A 737 20.48 6.26 5.44
CA ASN A 737 19.26 5.50 5.13
C ASN A 737 19.25 4.87 3.73
N LYS A 738 20.03 5.39 2.78
CA LYS A 738 20.09 4.89 1.41
C LYS A 738 20.90 3.60 1.27
N ARG A 739 21.80 3.31 2.22
CA ARG A 739 22.61 2.08 2.23
C ARG A 739 21.83 0.88 2.77
N GLU A 740 20.74 1.16 3.48
CA GLU A 740 19.93 0.17 4.17
C GLU A 740 18.81 -0.37 3.25
N PRO A 741 18.38 -1.64 3.43
CA PRO A 741 17.33 -2.24 2.60
C PRO A 741 15.98 -1.48 2.71
N LEU A 742 15.24 -1.40 1.60
CA LEU A 742 13.93 -0.72 1.57
C LEU A 742 12.80 -1.60 2.15
N ASP A 743 13.00 -2.91 2.16
CA ASP A 743 12.13 -3.96 2.68
C ASP A 743 12.31 -4.21 4.19
N LEU A 744 13.11 -3.39 4.88
CA LEU A 744 13.13 -3.40 6.35
C LEU A 744 11.73 -3.13 6.91
N PRO A 745 11.34 -3.80 8.02
CA PRO A 745 10.04 -3.59 8.64
C PRO A 745 9.93 -2.16 9.17
N LEU A 746 8.75 -1.57 9.03
CA LEU A 746 8.43 -0.28 9.63
C LEU A 746 8.12 -0.48 11.11
N ALA A 747 8.72 0.35 11.96
CA ALA A 747 8.35 0.38 13.37
C ALA A 747 6.87 0.78 13.52
N PRO A 748 6.10 0.04 14.33
CA PRO A 748 4.73 0.42 14.64
C PRO A 748 4.67 1.70 15.50
N TRP A 749 5.76 2.00 16.21
CA TRP A 749 5.87 3.14 17.14
C TRP A 749 7.33 3.60 17.30
N CYS A 750 7.60 4.88 17.60
CA CYS A 750 8.96 5.41 17.84
C CYS A 750 8.97 6.77 18.55
#